data_AF-A0AA96VL28-F1
#
_entry.id   AF-A0AA96VL28-F1
#
_cell.length_a   1.000
_cell.length_b   1.000
_cell.length_c   1.000
_cell.angle_alpha   90.00
_cell.angle_beta   90.00
_cell.angle_gamma   90.00
#
_symmetry.space_group_name_H-M   'P 1'
#
loop_
_entity.id
_entity.type
_entity.pdbx_description
1 polymer ?
#
loop_
_entity_poly.entity_id
_entity_poly.type
_entity_poly.pdbx_seq_one_letter_code
_entity_poly.pdbx_strand_id
1 'polypeptide(L)'
;MKLRSYSLLTGLGSAAVTAGLLISLSVAPLSIHATEVAIENYPTLAVTNAEVTIQGYLVAPLNSSGTAFEATNKTNIGLGASPTTAATDTIPVQLREPLRSQFNLVDHPELIGKLVRITGTSERYMGRPGIKSTTSIQVLDEASSSVETPAEPTGSTETPPATENAQLTSTPISTVRAGNLGTSYTISGKIISAVNAWGGHGFYLQGSDGAGIYIYPGAALSYQTGDTVQLTGTLGEYKGERQLTAVSQHQPVTESIETPVLETTIAQLPNQQQATMISLKGVTVGQIQSDNYQNSTFSVTDADGQTVEVRLDSRSGIKTADLLTHINQGDKINLTAVLSTFNGKLQLKPFALSHFEVVEKASAQPSQTEEVTVGQIQGASHRSPLVDKNVSLKNAVVTYVVSNNTFYVQDHTPDSDPKTSDGILIYTDSLKTNVKVGDQVSLSGRVEEYLGRGYAEREDTDLTITQIRATEVTVDGTAPVPAPIVLGLDRTIPADIIDNDGFAQFDPEEDALDFWESLEGMVVAVDDAKILGPLKNKEIYVTPAAGQLTLNKVGGVNLRPDGNNTNIIPLLLKNGKQIVKSGDYFTGRIAGPVTYSYTNYKVYVDDSTLPPLHEGTTQPETTTILPSEDKLTIASYNIENFSADSKSTSDAKVQRIAKSFVADLHSPDIIGLIEVQDNNGATNDGTTDASQSAARLIAAIQAAGGPAYTYVDIAPENNQDGGQEGGNIRVGFLYNANRVSLSDKPIGTATQAVVWENGELNLSLGRIDPTNSAWAAVRKTLAAEFVFKGEKVVVLANHLNSKRGDTGLYGKIQPISLQSEVKRHALAQILSDFTKTGLAQNPSANVVMLGDFNDFEFTQTVGILEAEGMANLVSLHDAADRFSYFYNGNNQSLDNILVSTNLLDRYAFDMVHVNSAFMEEHGRASDHDPLLVQLDLTKSVTTTPTEPNTDQPTDTAPTNTGETNKGQNGKNQTETEKETKESATVSSETNPAPIKTSRKKILPRTGQEASFVLISLGLLTLALNLFKKCNRS
;
A
#
# COMPACT_ATOMS: atom_id res chain seq x y z
N MET A 1 6.48 -75.05 34.56
CA MET A 1 7.08 -74.39 35.74
C MET A 1 7.92 -73.21 35.24
N LYS A 2 7.77 -72.01 35.83
CA LYS A 2 8.48 -70.78 35.45
C LYS A 2 10.01 -70.96 35.44
N LEU A 3 10.71 -70.33 34.47
CA LEU A 3 11.98 -69.61 34.69
C LEU A 3 12.41 -68.76 33.47
N ARG A 4 12.66 -67.47 33.76
CA ARG A 4 13.65 -66.48 33.26
C ARG A 4 14.01 -66.31 31.76
N SER A 5 13.71 -65.09 31.28
CA SER A 5 14.55 -64.07 30.60
C SER A 5 15.32 -64.39 29.30
N TYR A 6 15.15 -63.58 28.23
CA TYR A 6 16.17 -62.77 27.52
C TYR A 6 15.72 -62.27 26.10
N SER A 7 16.16 -61.04 25.76
CA SER A 7 16.58 -60.48 24.45
C SER A 7 15.74 -60.57 23.16
N LEU A 8 15.46 -59.37 22.60
CA LEU A 8 15.82 -58.83 21.26
C LEU A 8 15.72 -59.68 19.96
N LEU A 9 15.31 -58.93 18.92
CA LEU A 9 15.31 -59.18 17.46
C LEU A 9 14.18 -60.03 16.86
N THR A 10 13.33 -59.38 16.08
CA THR A 10 12.61 -59.99 14.95
C THR A 10 13.04 -59.29 13.67
N GLY A 11 13.61 -60.09 12.75
CA GLY A 11 13.93 -59.70 11.39
C GLY A 11 13.35 -60.71 10.38
N LEU A 12 12.74 -60.12 9.33
CA LEU A 12 12.56 -60.54 7.93
C LEU A 12 11.92 -61.88 7.54
N GLY A 13 10.99 -61.75 6.57
CA GLY A 13 10.59 -62.79 5.63
C GLY A 13 9.71 -62.23 4.50
N SER A 14 10.32 -61.99 3.33
CA SER A 14 9.68 -61.68 2.04
C SER A 14 9.10 -62.94 1.38
N ALA A 15 8.05 -62.80 0.53
CA ALA A 15 7.95 -63.39 -0.83
C ALA A 15 6.51 -63.34 -1.39
N ALA A 16 6.43 -63.32 -2.72
CA ALA A 16 5.33 -62.83 -3.57
C ALA A 16 4.41 -63.92 -4.16
N VAL A 17 3.54 -63.48 -5.10
CA VAL A 17 2.80 -64.23 -6.16
C VAL A 17 1.38 -64.69 -5.70
N THR A 18 0.22 -64.42 -6.34
CA THR A 18 -0.16 -64.16 -7.75
C THR A 18 -1.56 -63.51 -7.90
N ALA A 19 -1.67 -62.59 -8.86
CA ALA A 19 -2.69 -62.41 -9.91
C ALA A 19 -4.20 -62.71 -9.68
N GLY A 20 -5.01 -61.67 -9.91
CA GLY A 20 -6.43 -61.74 -10.27
C GLY A 20 -6.81 -60.53 -11.14
N LEU A 21 -7.09 -60.82 -12.41
CA LEU A 21 -7.38 -59.92 -13.54
C LEU A 21 -8.63 -59.03 -13.30
N LEU A 22 -8.52 -57.72 -13.52
CA LEU A 22 -9.68 -56.82 -13.69
C LEU A 22 -9.44 -55.85 -14.85
N ILE A 23 -10.47 -55.79 -15.69
CA ILE A 23 -10.57 -55.22 -17.02
C ILE A 23 -10.41 -53.70 -16.97
N SER A 24 -9.38 -53.18 -17.63
CA SER A 24 -9.21 -51.75 -17.87
C SER A 24 -10.16 -51.29 -18.98
N LEU A 25 -11.28 -50.68 -18.60
CA LEU A 25 -11.96 -49.71 -19.46
C LEU A 25 -11.06 -48.47 -19.54
N SER A 26 -10.30 -48.37 -20.63
CA SER A 26 -9.57 -47.16 -20.99
C SER A 26 -10.58 -46.08 -21.36
N VAL A 27 -11.03 -45.30 -20.38
CA VAL A 27 -11.40 -43.92 -20.66
C VAL A 27 -10.06 -43.21 -20.85
N ALA A 28 -9.71 -42.93 -22.10
CA ALA A 28 -8.57 -42.09 -22.39
C ALA A 28 -8.74 -40.79 -21.59
N PRO A 29 -7.75 -40.35 -20.80
CA PRO A 29 -7.79 -39.00 -20.29
C PRO A 29 -7.86 -38.11 -21.52
N LEU A 30 -8.86 -37.23 -21.57
CA LEU A 30 -8.79 -36.04 -22.41
C LEU A 30 -7.52 -35.33 -21.96
N SER A 31 -6.44 -35.63 -22.66
CA SER A 31 -5.18 -34.92 -22.53
C SER A 31 -5.51 -33.54 -23.05
N ILE A 32 -5.74 -32.61 -22.13
CA ILE A 32 -5.70 -31.19 -22.46
C ILE A 32 -4.26 -30.98 -22.90
N HIS A 33 -4.03 -31.02 -24.21
CA HIS A 33 -2.72 -30.71 -24.75
C HIS A 33 -2.50 -29.24 -24.41
N ALA A 34 -1.40 -28.93 -23.73
CA ALA A 34 -0.99 -27.55 -23.47
C ALA A 34 -1.10 -26.76 -24.77
N THR A 35 -1.76 -25.60 -24.73
CA THR A 35 -1.97 -24.80 -25.93
C THR A 35 -0.61 -24.39 -26.49
N GLU A 36 -0.31 -24.80 -27.72
CA GLU A 36 0.94 -24.42 -28.38
C GLU A 36 0.80 -22.97 -28.87
N VAL A 37 1.70 -22.12 -28.39
CA VAL A 37 1.67 -20.68 -28.67
C VAL A 37 2.94 -20.29 -29.42
N ALA A 38 2.78 -19.61 -30.54
CA ALA A 38 3.89 -19.04 -31.29
C ALA A 38 4.56 -17.93 -30.46
N ILE A 39 5.89 -17.95 -30.41
CA ILE A 39 6.69 -17.12 -29.51
C ILE A 39 6.47 -15.61 -29.71
N GLU A 40 6.19 -15.17 -30.93
CA GLU A 40 5.87 -13.78 -31.27
C GLU A 40 4.53 -13.29 -30.69
N ASN A 41 3.60 -14.21 -30.45
CA ASN A 41 2.27 -13.87 -29.93
C ASN A 41 2.21 -13.97 -28.40
N TYR A 42 3.14 -14.67 -27.77
CA TYR A 42 3.10 -14.91 -26.32
C TYR A 42 3.24 -13.65 -25.46
N PRO A 43 4.12 -12.67 -25.77
CA PRO A 43 4.25 -11.45 -24.95
C PRO A 43 2.99 -10.57 -24.92
N THR A 44 2.06 -10.75 -25.86
CA THR A 44 0.80 -10.00 -25.96
C THR A 44 -0.42 -10.78 -25.48
N LEU A 45 -0.26 -12.05 -25.11
CA LEU A 45 -1.35 -12.82 -24.51
C LEU A 45 -1.59 -12.39 -23.06
N ALA A 46 -2.87 -12.37 -22.67
CA ALA A 46 -3.24 -12.28 -21.26
C ALA A 46 -2.64 -13.45 -20.49
N VAL A 47 -2.03 -13.18 -19.32
CA VAL A 47 -1.49 -14.21 -18.45
C VAL A 47 -2.64 -15.05 -17.90
N THR A 48 -2.75 -16.32 -18.31
CA THR A 48 -3.94 -17.15 -18.04
C THR A 48 -3.80 -18.11 -16.85
N ASN A 49 -2.59 -18.27 -16.29
CA ASN A 49 -2.24 -19.34 -15.34
C ASN A 49 -2.55 -20.76 -15.86
N ALA A 50 -2.69 -20.92 -17.18
CA ALA A 50 -2.86 -22.21 -17.85
C ALA A 50 -1.50 -22.78 -18.30
N GLU A 51 -1.44 -24.09 -18.51
CA GLU A 51 -0.25 -24.73 -19.08
C GLU A 51 -0.14 -24.41 -20.58
N VAL A 52 1.02 -23.91 -20.99
CA VAL A 52 1.34 -23.48 -22.34
C VAL A 52 2.60 -24.18 -22.81
N THR A 53 2.69 -24.44 -24.12
CA THR A 53 3.90 -24.95 -24.76
C THR A 53 4.39 -23.95 -25.79
N ILE A 54 5.67 -23.58 -25.74
CA ILE A 54 6.28 -22.58 -26.62
C ILE A 54 7.58 -23.11 -27.19
N GLN A 55 7.77 -22.92 -28.50
CA GLN A 55 9.05 -23.15 -29.15
C GLN A 55 9.82 -21.83 -29.27
N GLY A 56 11.08 -21.81 -28.85
CA GLY A 56 11.91 -20.61 -28.89
C GLY A 56 13.37 -20.90 -28.62
N TYR A 57 14.23 -19.91 -28.83
CA TYR A 57 15.66 -20.05 -28.62
C TYR A 57 16.03 -19.67 -27.18
N LEU A 58 16.88 -20.46 -26.55
CA LEU A 58 17.48 -20.11 -25.26
C LEU A 58 18.50 -19.00 -25.46
N VAL A 59 18.22 -17.78 -25.00
CA VAL A 59 19.05 -16.62 -25.34
C VAL A 59 20.17 -16.39 -24.35
N ALA A 60 19.84 -16.23 -23.06
CA ALA A 60 20.82 -16.10 -21.98
C ALA A 60 20.11 -16.13 -20.61
N PRO A 61 20.86 -16.37 -19.51
CA PRO A 61 20.35 -16.17 -18.16
C PRO A 61 19.76 -14.77 -17.97
N LEU A 62 18.58 -14.65 -17.39
CA LEU A 62 17.98 -13.35 -17.07
C LEU A 62 18.30 -12.94 -15.64
N ASN A 63 18.51 -11.64 -15.43
CA ASN A 63 18.60 -11.09 -14.08
C ASN A 63 17.25 -11.20 -13.34
N SER A 64 17.25 -10.97 -12.03
CA SER A 64 16.03 -11.11 -11.22
C SER A 64 14.87 -10.19 -11.64
N SER A 65 15.16 -9.12 -12.38
CA SER A 65 14.16 -8.19 -12.94
C SER A 65 13.75 -8.48 -14.39
N GLY A 66 14.38 -9.44 -15.08
CA GLY A 66 14.11 -9.79 -16.49
C GLY A 66 14.46 -8.71 -17.52
N THR A 67 15.15 -7.65 -17.11
CA THR A 67 15.45 -6.49 -17.98
C THR A 67 16.84 -6.55 -18.59
N ALA A 68 17.70 -7.44 -18.11
CA ALA A 68 19.04 -7.67 -18.63
C ALA A 68 19.41 -9.14 -18.50
N PHE A 69 20.41 -9.57 -19.28
CA PHE A 69 21.02 -10.87 -19.08
C PHE A 69 22.03 -10.81 -17.93
N GLU A 70 22.06 -11.83 -17.08
CA GLU A 70 22.94 -11.94 -15.91
C GLU A 70 23.62 -13.30 -15.91
N ALA A 71 24.86 -13.38 -16.40
CA ALA A 71 25.59 -14.63 -16.61
C ALA A 71 25.83 -15.49 -15.35
N THR A 72 25.49 -14.99 -14.15
CA THR A 72 25.56 -15.72 -12.88
C THR A 72 24.21 -16.31 -12.43
N ASN A 73 23.11 -16.00 -13.12
CA ASN A 73 21.77 -16.39 -12.71
C ASN A 73 21.40 -17.80 -13.15
N LYS A 74 21.38 -18.76 -12.21
CA LYS A 74 21.07 -20.16 -12.50
C LYS A 74 19.58 -20.49 -12.55
N THR A 75 18.70 -19.57 -12.17
CA THR A 75 17.28 -19.88 -11.96
C THR A 75 16.39 -19.38 -13.09
N ASN A 76 16.87 -18.45 -13.92
CA ASN A 76 16.01 -17.73 -14.86
C ASN A 76 16.67 -17.68 -16.23
N ILE A 77 15.93 -18.01 -17.28
CA ILE A 77 16.43 -17.99 -18.66
C ILE A 77 15.47 -17.18 -19.55
N GLY A 78 16.02 -16.48 -20.53
CA GLY A 78 15.23 -15.77 -21.55
C GLY A 78 14.97 -16.67 -22.75
N LEU A 79 13.70 -16.89 -23.10
CA LEU A 79 13.28 -17.58 -24.32
C LEU A 79 12.91 -16.55 -25.39
N GLY A 80 13.63 -16.52 -26.50
CA GLY A 80 13.49 -15.51 -27.55
C GLY A 80 13.09 -16.09 -28.91
N ALA A 81 12.47 -15.27 -29.75
CA ALA A 81 12.10 -15.66 -31.12
C ALA A 81 13.33 -15.92 -32.01
N SER A 82 14.49 -15.39 -31.64
CA SER A 82 15.80 -15.70 -32.21
C SER A 82 16.89 -15.79 -31.13
N PRO A 83 18.06 -16.42 -31.41
CA PRO A 83 19.19 -16.49 -30.49
C PRO A 83 19.75 -15.14 -30.02
N THR A 84 19.37 -14.02 -30.65
CA THR A 84 19.89 -12.68 -30.36
C THR A 84 18.83 -11.73 -29.80
N THR A 85 17.67 -12.25 -29.40
CA THR A 85 16.55 -11.45 -28.85
C THR A 85 17.02 -10.67 -27.61
N ALA A 86 16.71 -9.38 -27.51
CA ALA A 86 17.12 -8.59 -26.35
C ALA A 86 16.46 -9.10 -25.06
N ALA A 87 17.14 -8.96 -23.91
CA ALA A 87 16.65 -9.46 -22.63
C ALA A 87 15.23 -8.97 -22.30
N THR A 88 14.88 -7.73 -22.65
CA THR A 88 13.55 -7.15 -22.44
C THR A 88 12.45 -7.77 -23.29
N ASP A 89 12.82 -8.39 -24.40
CA ASP A 89 11.92 -8.91 -25.42
C ASP A 89 11.86 -10.45 -25.38
N THR A 90 12.68 -11.07 -24.52
CA THR A 90 12.58 -12.50 -24.22
C THR A 90 11.42 -12.79 -23.26
N ILE A 91 10.84 -13.97 -23.39
CA ILE A 91 9.90 -14.51 -22.40
C ILE A 91 10.73 -15.01 -21.21
N PRO A 92 10.52 -14.48 -19.99
CA PRO A 92 11.24 -14.95 -18.83
C PRO A 92 10.72 -16.32 -18.39
N VAL A 93 11.62 -17.29 -18.27
CA VAL A 93 11.30 -18.67 -17.88
C VAL A 93 11.99 -19.01 -16.56
N GLN A 94 11.21 -19.45 -15.56
CA GLN A 94 11.72 -19.93 -14.28
C GLN A 94 12.11 -21.40 -14.35
N LEU A 95 13.34 -21.73 -13.96
CA LEU A 95 13.85 -23.09 -13.80
C LEU A 95 13.76 -23.53 -12.33
N ARG A 96 13.17 -24.70 -12.10
CA ARG A 96 13.15 -25.40 -10.79
C ARG A 96 13.80 -26.77 -10.90
N GLU A 97 14.17 -27.38 -9.77
CA GLU A 97 14.66 -28.75 -9.80
C GLU A 97 13.55 -29.73 -10.27
N PRO A 98 13.89 -30.76 -11.06
CA PRO A 98 15.23 -31.16 -11.50
C PRO A 98 15.74 -30.43 -12.76
N LEU A 99 14.89 -29.69 -13.48
CA LEU A 99 15.23 -29.05 -14.76
C LEU A 99 16.32 -27.98 -14.64
N ARG A 100 16.40 -27.29 -13.49
CA ARG A 100 17.45 -26.30 -13.22
C ARG A 100 18.85 -26.91 -13.30
N SER A 101 19.05 -28.10 -12.73
CA SER A 101 20.34 -28.79 -12.80
C SER A 101 20.73 -29.24 -14.22
N GLN A 102 19.81 -29.23 -15.18
CA GLN A 102 20.00 -29.73 -16.54
C GLN A 102 20.01 -28.63 -17.61
N PHE A 103 19.31 -27.52 -17.38
CA PHE A 103 19.04 -26.49 -18.40
C PHE A 103 19.42 -25.07 -17.97
N ASN A 104 20.05 -24.88 -16.79
CA ASN A 104 20.52 -23.55 -16.44
C ASN A 104 21.70 -23.14 -17.34
N LEU A 105 21.59 -21.97 -17.97
CA LEU A 105 22.54 -21.52 -19.00
C LEU A 105 23.88 -21.03 -18.43
N VAL A 106 24.05 -21.06 -17.10
CA VAL A 106 25.32 -20.74 -16.42
C VAL A 106 26.21 -21.98 -16.37
N ASP A 107 25.66 -23.11 -15.95
CA ASP A 107 26.37 -24.40 -15.92
C ASP A 107 26.34 -25.11 -17.29
N HIS A 108 25.36 -24.77 -18.13
CA HIS A 108 25.16 -25.31 -19.48
C HIS A 108 25.19 -24.23 -20.57
N PRO A 109 26.30 -23.47 -20.74
CA PRO A 109 26.39 -22.41 -21.74
C PRO A 109 26.28 -22.94 -23.18
N GLU A 110 26.52 -24.23 -23.42
CA GLU A 110 26.34 -24.89 -24.73
C GLU A 110 24.89 -24.93 -25.22
N LEU A 111 23.93 -24.68 -24.33
CA LEU A 111 22.50 -24.60 -24.66
C LEU A 111 22.09 -23.21 -25.17
N ILE A 112 22.94 -22.19 -25.02
CA ILE A 112 22.68 -20.84 -25.54
C ILE A 112 22.59 -20.91 -27.06
N GLY A 113 21.51 -20.34 -27.60
CA GLY A 113 21.17 -20.34 -29.01
C GLY A 113 20.51 -21.61 -29.52
N LYS A 114 20.26 -22.62 -28.66
CA LYS A 114 19.50 -23.81 -29.07
C LYS A 114 18.01 -23.55 -29.12
N LEU A 115 17.37 -24.09 -30.16
CA LEU A 115 15.92 -24.12 -30.26
C LEU A 115 15.38 -25.19 -29.29
N VAL A 116 14.42 -24.79 -28.45
CA VAL A 116 13.80 -25.66 -27.46
C VAL A 116 12.29 -25.55 -27.53
N ARG A 117 11.60 -26.62 -27.12
CA ARG A 117 10.18 -26.60 -26.78
C ARG A 117 10.05 -26.63 -25.26
N ILE A 118 9.43 -25.60 -24.66
CA ILE A 118 9.25 -25.46 -23.22
C ILE A 118 7.76 -25.54 -22.89
N THR A 119 7.43 -26.36 -21.88
CA THR A 119 6.08 -26.45 -21.31
C THR A 119 6.11 -25.99 -19.85
N GLY A 120 5.15 -25.15 -19.47
CA GLY A 120 4.99 -24.66 -18.11
C GLY A 120 3.74 -23.78 -17.99
N THR A 121 3.53 -23.18 -16.83
CA THR A 121 2.35 -22.35 -16.57
C THR A 121 2.60 -20.90 -16.98
N SER A 122 1.69 -20.31 -17.76
CA SER A 122 1.74 -18.91 -18.15
C SER A 122 1.42 -18.00 -16.97
N GLU A 123 2.42 -17.33 -16.41
CA GLU A 123 2.31 -16.49 -15.21
C GLU A 123 3.02 -15.14 -15.43
N ARG A 124 2.66 -14.11 -14.66
CA ARG A 124 3.44 -12.86 -14.65
C ARG A 124 4.76 -13.16 -13.93
N TYR A 125 5.86 -12.94 -14.63
CA TYR A 125 7.19 -13.17 -14.11
C TYR A 125 8.12 -12.06 -14.57
N MET A 126 8.87 -11.48 -13.62
CA MET A 126 9.74 -10.33 -13.90
C MET A 126 8.98 -9.14 -14.52
N GLY A 127 7.77 -8.88 -14.01
CA GLY A 127 6.93 -7.75 -14.42
C GLY A 127 6.21 -7.92 -15.77
N ARG A 128 6.43 -8.99 -16.53
CA ARG A 128 5.79 -9.25 -17.85
C ARG A 128 5.30 -10.70 -18.00
N PRO A 129 4.56 -11.08 -19.06
CA PRO A 129 4.17 -12.48 -19.29
C PRO A 129 5.40 -13.38 -19.39
N GLY A 130 5.44 -14.43 -18.56
CA GLY A 130 6.53 -15.39 -18.48
C GLY A 130 6.03 -16.82 -18.31
N ILE A 131 6.96 -17.78 -18.19
CA ILE A 131 6.65 -19.19 -17.95
C ILE A 131 7.23 -19.59 -16.60
N LYS A 132 6.37 -20.02 -15.69
CA LYS A 132 6.75 -20.55 -14.37
C LYS A 132 6.33 -22.01 -14.24
N SER A 133 6.77 -22.64 -13.15
CA SER A 133 6.48 -24.06 -12.87
C SER A 133 6.77 -24.96 -14.07
N THR A 134 7.92 -24.74 -14.73
CA THR A 134 8.33 -25.47 -15.94
C THR A 134 8.29 -26.99 -15.70
N THR A 135 7.51 -27.69 -16.51
CA THR A 135 7.28 -29.14 -16.40
C THR A 135 8.13 -29.94 -17.37
N SER A 136 8.48 -29.36 -18.53
CA SER A 136 9.41 -29.97 -19.49
C SER A 136 10.15 -28.97 -20.37
N ILE A 137 11.41 -29.28 -20.70
CA ILE A 137 12.21 -28.60 -21.73
C ILE A 137 12.79 -29.67 -22.66
N GLN A 138 12.55 -29.55 -23.96
CA GLN A 138 13.11 -30.44 -24.98
C GLN A 138 13.95 -29.63 -25.97
N VAL A 139 15.24 -29.98 -26.11
CA VAL A 139 16.09 -29.45 -27.18
C VAL A 139 15.72 -30.11 -28.50
N LEU A 140 15.57 -29.31 -29.55
CA LEU A 140 15.19 -29.78 -30.88
C LEU A 140 16.41 -29.75 -31.78
N ASP A 141 16.75 -30.89 -32.41
CA ASP A 141 17.83 -30.98 -33.38
C ASP A 141 17.38 -30.37 -34.72
N GLU A 142 18.12 -29.39 -35.24
CA GLU A 142 17.88 -28.80 -36.56
C GLU A 142 18.26 -29.77 -37.69
N ALA A 143 17.42 -30.78 -37.92
CA ALA A 143 17.49 -31.62 -39.12
C ALA A 143 16.12 -32.21 -39.47
N SER A 144 15.19 -31.40 -40.02
CA SER A 144 14.27 -31.80 -41.10
C SER A 144 13.18 -30.76 -41.40
N SER A 145 13.05 -30.46 -42.70
CA SER A 145 11.82 -30.14 -43.46
C SER A 145 11.04 -28.83 -43.20
N SER A 146 11.32 -27.89 -44.10
CA SER A 146 10.43 -27.03 -44.93
C SER A 146 8.96 -27.44 -45.17
N VAL A 147 8.13 -26.43 -45.55
CA VAL A 147 6.99 -26.38 -46.53
C VAL A 147 5.85 -25.50 -45.95
N GLU A 148 5.15 -24.56 -46.61
CA GLU A 148 5.13 -23.91 -47.94
C GLU A 148 4.18 -22.68 -47.88
N THR A 149 4.33 -21.73 -48.81
CA THR A 149 3.22 -21.23 -49.66
C THR A 149 3.80 -20.51 -50.90
N PRO A 150 3.08 -20.45 -52.05
CA PRO A 150 3.65 -20.66 -53.39
C PRO A 150 3.61 -19.44 -54.35
N ALA A 151 4.48 -19.51 -55.38
CA ALA A 151 4.43 -19.13 -56.81
C ALA A 151 3.46 -18.03 -57.30
N GLU A 152 3.69 -17.19 -58.33
CA GLU A 152 4.70 -16.86 -59.37
C GLU A 152 4.14 -15.57 -60.08
N PRO A 153 4.76 -14.90 -61.10
CA PRO A 153 5.90 -15.34 -61.92
C PRO A 153 7.03 -14.31 -62.11
N THR A 154 8.17 -14.88 -62.50
CA THR A 154 9.40 -14.25 -62.97
C THR A 154 9.34 -13.78 -64.42
N GLY A 155 10.19 -12.80 -64.78
CA GLY A 155 10.44 -12.41 -66.18
C GLY A 155 11.71 -11.57 -66.39
N SER A 156 12.87 -12.24 -66.34
CA SER A 156 14.12 -12.05 -67.12
C SER A 156 14.93 -10.73 -67.12
N THR A 157 16.22 -10.92 -66.77
CA THR A 157 17.48 -10.44 -67.39
C THR A 157 17.85 -8.95 -67.36
N GLU A 158 18.89 -8.60 -66.58
CA GLU A 158 20.26 -8.29 -67.03
C GLU A 158 21.11 -7.77 -65.84
N THR A 159 22.38 -8.19 -65.75
CA THR A 159 23.40 -7.58 -64.87
C THR A 159 24.05 -6.43 -65.64
N PRO A 160 24.05 -5.15 -65.19
CA PRO A 160 25.20 -4.57 -64.43
C PRO A 160 24.83 -3.27 -63.65
N PRO A 161 25.75 -2.39 -63.16
CA PRO A 161 27.12 -2.53 -62.65
C PRO A 161 27.25 -2.03 -61.18
N ALA A 162 28.48 -2.07 -60.65
CA ALA A 162 28.88 -1.30 -59.47
C ALA A 162 28.54 0.20 -59.62
N THR A 163 27.94 0.80 -58.59
CA THR A 163 27.77 2.26 -58.45
C THR A 163 28.35 2.74 -57.13
N GLU A 164 29.56 3.29 -57.27
CA GLU A 164 30.04 4.55 -56.71
C GLU A 164 29.47 5.08 -55.37
N ASN A 165 30.42 5.28 -54.46
CA ASN A 165 30.37 5.98 -53.19
C ASN A 165 29.75 7.40 -53.35
N ALA A 166 28.50 7.60 -52.92
CA ALA A 166 27.98 8.94 -52.68
C ALA A 166 28.47 9.41 -51.31
N GLN A 167 29.60 10.13 -51.29
CA GLN A 167 30.15 10.75 -50.08
C GLN A 167 29.15 11.81 -49.57
N LEU A 168 28.38 11.49 -48.54
CA LEU A 168 27.54 12.48 -47.84
C LEU A 168 28.46 13.58 -47.31
N THR A 169 28.23 14.83 -47.71
CA THR A 169 29.01 15.97 -47.23
C THR A 169 28.75 16.18 -45.74
N SER A 170 29.77 15.94 -44.93
CA SER A 170 29.69 16.15 -43.48
C SER A 170 29.76 17.63 -43.12
N THR A 171 28.92 18.03 -42.19
CA THR A 171 28.96 19.36 -41.57
C THR A 171 29.96 19.34 -40.40
N PRO A 172 30.85 20.33 -40.27
CA PRO A 172 31.74 20.43 -39.10
C PRO A 172 30.95 20.47 -37.79
N ILE A 173 31.42 19.75 -36.76
CA ILE A 173 30.67 19.61 -35.50
C ILE A 173 30.52 20.98 -34.81
N SER A 174 31.52 21.86 -34.92
CA SER A 174 31.43 23.26 -34.45
C SER A 174 30.25 24.02 -35.07
N THR A 175 30.00 23.81 -36.36
CA THR A 175 28.88 24.42 -37.08
C THR A 175 27.55 23.81 -36.66
N VAL A 176 27.49 22.49 -36.47
CA VAL A 176 26.30 21.80 -35.94
C VAL A 176 25.93 22.30 -34.55
N ARG A 177 26.90 22.48 -33.66
CA ARG A 177 26.64 23.00 -32.30
C ARG A 177 26.03 24.40 -32.30
N ALA A 178 26.37 25.24 -33.27
CA ALA A 178 25.80 26.58 -33.49
C ALA A 178 24.46 26.56 -34.26
N GLY A 179 24.03 25.38 -34.72
CA GLY A 179 22.82 25.18 -35.51
C GLY A 179 21.52 25.26 -34.71
N ASN A 180 20.41 25.23 -35.45
CA ASN A 180 19.06 25.26 -34.90
C ASN A 180 18.67 23.88 -34.37
N LEU A 181 18.09 23.85 -33.15
CA LEU A 181 17.51 22.63 -32.59
C LEU A 181 16.40 22.08 -33.49
N GLY A 182 16.25 20.76 -33.53
CA GLY A 182 15.30 20.05 -34.38
C GLY A 182 15.78 19.86 -35.84
N THR A 183 16.96 20.37 -36.20
CA THR A 183 17.53 20.21 -37.55
C THR A 183 18.37 18.93 -37.64
N SER A 184 18.22 18.18 -38.73
CA SER A 184 19.04 17.01 -39.01
C SER A 184 20.38 17.42 -39.64
N TYR A 185 21.48 16.86 -39.13
CA TYR A 185 22.83 17.09 -39.63
C TYR A 185 23.53 15.75 -39.87
N THR A 186 24.34 15.69 -40.93
CA THR A 186 25.32 14.61 -41.15
C THR A 186 26.68 15.09 -40.67
N ILE A 187 27.31 14.36 -39.77
CA ILE A 187 28.63 14.66 -39.20
C ILE A 187 29.57 13.46 -39.33
N SER A 188 30.87 13.72 -39.32
CA SER A 188 31.91 12.68 -39.17
C SER A 188 32.77 12.99 -37.96
N GLY A 189 33.17 11.96 -37.22
CA GLY A 189 34.00 12.12 -36.04
C GLY A 189 34.50 10.78 -35.49
N LYS A 190 35.43 10.86 -34.55
CA LYS A 190 35.96 9.69 -33.82
C LYS A 190 35.28 9.56 -32.47
N ILE A 191 34.93 8.34 -32.08
CA ILE A 191 34.32 8.03 -30.79
C ILE A 191 35.41 8.11 -29.71
N ILE A 192 35.28 9.06 -28.78
CA ILE A 192 36.29 9.33 -27.73
C ILE A 192 35.93 8.75 -26.36
N SER A 193 34.74 8.16 -26.21
CA SER A 193 34.26 7.62 -24.93
C SER A 193 33.87 6.15 -25.03
N ALA A 194 33.68 5.50 -23.88
CA ALA A 194 32.93 4.24 -23.82
C ALA A 194 31.54 4.41 -24.45
N VAL A 195 31.09 3.41 -25.19
CA VAL A 195 29.75 3.35 -25.78
C VAL A 195 28.77 2.80 -24.74
N ASN A 196 27.59 3.42 -24.63
CA ASN A 196 26.54 3.10 -23.67
C ASN A 196 26.82 3.52 -22.21
N ALA A 197 27.95 4.18 -21.93
CA ALA A 197 28.30 4.58 -20.57
C ALA A 197 27.27 5.52 -19.93
N TRP A 198 26.47 6.32 -20.66
CA TRP A 198 25.47 7.21 -20.04
C TRP A 198 24.03 6.95 -20.50
N GLY A 199 23.75 5.72 -20.94
CA GLY A 199 22.41 5.26 -21.31
C GLY A 199 21.99 5.58 -22.74
N GLY A 200 20.92 4.91 -23.19
CA GLY A 200 20.39 5.03 -24.54
C GLY A 200 21.41 4.71 -25.64
N HIS A 201 22.39 3.85 -25.34
CA HIS A 201 23.53 3.52 -26.20
C HIS A 201 24.40 4.72 -26.59
N GLY A 202 24.39 5.80 -25.80
CA GLY A 202 25.07 7.03 -26.15
C GLY A 202 26.59 7.01 -25.99
N PHE A 203 27.25 7.93 -26.68
CA PHE A 203 28.71 8.10 -26.72
C PHE A 203 29.11 9.52 -27.18
N TYR A 204 30.35 9.92 -26.91
CA TYR A 204 30.90 11.20 -27.37
C TYR A 204 31.68 11.04 -28.67
N LEU A 205 31.42 11.94 -29.60
CA LEU A 205 32.07 11.99 -30.91
C LEU A 205 32.83 13.31 -31.06
N GLN A 206 34.08 13.26 -31.51
CA GLN A 206 34.90 14.45 -31.77
C GLN A 206 35.29 14.54 -33.26
N GLY A 207 35.05 15.69 -33.86
CA GLY A 207 35.28 15.96 -35.28
C GLY A 207 36.71 16.41 -35.57
N SER A 208 37.08 16.45 -36.85
CA SER A 208 38.39 16.94 -37.31
C SER A 208 38.59 18.44 -37.09
N ASP A 209 37.52 19.20 -36.83
CA ASP A 209 37.55 20.59 -36.40
C ASP A 209 37.77 20.76 -34.88
N GLY A 210 38.04 19.66 -34.17
CA GLY A 210 38.30 19.63 -32.73
C GLY A 210 37.06 19.68 -31.84
N ALA A 211 35.89 20.01 -32.40
CA ALA A 211 34.64 20.12 -31.65
C ALA A 211 34.02 18.75 -31.36
N GLY A 212 33.48 18.60 -30.15
CA GLY A 212 32.78 17.41 -29.71
C GLY A 212 31.26 17.53 -29.67
N ILE A 213 30.55 16.42 -29.79
CA ILE A 213 29.10 16.35 -29.56
C ILE A 213 28.72 15.00 -28.93
N TYR A 214 27.68 15.00 -28.10
CA TYR A 214 27.12 13.76 -27.56
C TYR A 214 26.16 13.13 -28.59
N ILE A 215 26.22 11.81 -28.75
CA ILE A 215 25.33 11.05 -29.62
C ILE A 215 24.42 10.23 -28.73
N TYR A 216 23.10 10.40 -28.89
CA TYR A 216 22.07 9.61 -28.22
C TYR A 216 21.24 8.86 -29.26
N PRO A 217 21.71 7.68 -29.71
CA PRO A 217 21.09 6.99 -30.84
C PRO A 217 19.78 6.29 -30.50
N GLY A 218 19.52 5.97 -29.23
CA GLY A 218 18.30 5.26 -28.79
C GLY A 218 18.31 3.75 -29.09
N ALA A 219 19.18 3.30 -29.98
CA ALA A 219 19.46 1.89 -30.28
C ALA A 219 20.97 1.66 -30.46
N ALA A 220 21.41 0.41 -30.32
CA ALA A 220 22.83 0.05 -30.47
C ALA A 220 23.29 0.18 -31.94
N LEU A 221 24.39 0.91 -32.17
CA LEU A 221 24.96 1.12 -33.51
C LEU A 221 26.17 0.22 -33.83
N SER A 222 26.52 -0.73 -32.94
CA SER A 222 27.64 -1.67 -33.08
C SER A 222 29.03 -1.02 -33.27
N TYR A 223 29.25 0.15 -32.67
CA TYR A 223 30.55 0.82 -32.64
C TYR A 223 31.22 0.72 -31.26
N GLN A 224 32.53 0.96 -31.23
CA GLN A 224 33.35 0.98 -30.02
C GLN A 224 34.20 2.26 -29.94
N THR A 225 34.78 2.51 -28.77
CA THR A 225 35.71 3.62 -28.58
C THR A 225 36.86 3.54 -29.58
N GLY A 226 37.18 4.66 -30.22
CA GLY A 226 38.26 4.77 -31.21
C GLY A 226 37.80 4.65 -32.66
N ASP A 227 36.61 4.12 -32.93
CA ASP A 227 36.07 4.06 -34.30
C ASP A 227 35.82 5.49 -34.84
N THR A 228 36.13 5.70 -36.12
CA THR A 228 35.67 6.88 -36.86
C THR A 228 34.39 6.53 -37.59
N VAL A 229 33.36 7.35 -37.41
CA VAL A 229 32.03 7.13 -37.98
C VAL A 229 31.49 8.40 -38.61
N GLN A 230 30.69 8.21 -39.66
CA GLN A 230 29.81 9.23 -40.21
C GLN A 230 28.38 8.86 -39.84
N LEU A 231 27.62 9.82 -39.32
CA LEU A 231 26.23 9.60 -38.93
C LEU A 231 25.36 10.82 -39.20
N THR A 232 24.08 10.56 -39.44
CA THR A 232 23.03 11.56 -39.61
C THR A 232 22.07 11.49 -38.44
N GLY A 233 21.87 12.61 -37.74
CA GLY A 233 20.96 12.69 -36.61
C GLY A 233 20.40 14.10 -36.42
N THR A 234 19.37 14.20 -35.59
CA THR A 234 18.66 15.44 -35.28
C THR A 234 19.28 16.14 -34.08
N LEU A 235 19.72 17.39 -34.26
CA LEU A 235 20.29 18.20 -33.19
C LEU A 235 19.25 18.53 -32.13
N GLY A 236 19.54 18.13 -30.91
CA GLY A 236 18.76 18.44 -29.72
C GLY A 236 19.65 18.97 -28.61
N GLU A 237 19.00 19.24 -27.48
CA GLU A 237 19.67 19.61 -26.24
C GLU A 237 19.02 18.86 -25.09
N TYR A 238 19.85 18.32 -24.20
CA TYR A 238 19.36 17.67 -22.99
C TYR A 238 20.12 18.22 -21.80
N LYS A 239 19.37 18.88 -20.89
CA LYS A 239 19.91 19.42 -19.64
C LYS A 239 21.13 20.34 -19.86
N GLY A 240 21.12 21.09 -20.97
CA GLY A 240 22.19 22.01 -21.37
C GLY A 240 23.29 21.39 -22.24
N GLU A 241 23.30 20.07 -22.45
CA GLU A 241 24.27 19.38 -23.33
C GLU A 241 23.71 19.27 -24.75
N ARG A 242 24.46 19.79 -25.74
CA ARG A 242 24.14 19.65 -27.16
C ARG A 242 24.41 18.22 -27.62
N GLN A 243 23.43 17.61 -28.28
CA GLN A 243 23.49 16.21 -28.70
C GLN A 243 22.80 15.97 -30.04
N LEU A 244 23.21 14.91 -30.76
CA LEU A 244 22.41 14.36 -31.87
C LEU A 244 21.57 13.18 -31.37
N THR A 245 20.29 13.20 -31.74
CA THR A 245 19.29 12.16 -31.45
C THR A 245 18.73 11.58 -32.75
N ALA A 246 17.88 10.55 -32.67
CA ALA A 246 17.19 9.99 -33.83
C ALA A 246 18.14 9.71 -35.02
N VAL A 247 19.20 8.94 -34.74
CA VAL A 247 20.22 8.63 -35.76
C VAL A 247 19.58 7.77 -36.84
N SER A 248 19.50 8.31 -38.06
CA SER A 248 18.76 7.69 -39.18
C SER A 248 19.68 7.00 -40.19
N GLN A 249 20.95 7.41 -40.24
CA GLN A 249 21.98 6.80 -41.09
C GLN A 249 23.31 6.82 -40.34
N HIS A 250 24.08 5.75 -40.48
CA HIS A 250 25.44 5.70 -39.95
C HIS A 250 26.30 4.71 -40.76
N GLN A 251 27.59 5.01 -40.86
CA GLN A 251 28.58 4.12 -41.47
C GLN A 251 29.97 4.34 -40.86
N PRO A 252 30.81 3.29 -40.75
CA PRO A 252 32.21 3.47 -40.40
C PRO A 252 32.94 4.22 -41.52
N VAL A 253 33.95 5.01 -41.16
CA VAL A 253 34.82 5.72 -42.10
C VAL A 253 36.27 5.41 -41.76
N THR A 254 37.12 5.28 -42.78
CA THR A 254 38.55 4.95 -42.61
C THR A 254 39.43 6.17 -42.32
N GLU A 255 38.86 7.37 -42.27
CA GLU A 255 39.58 8.59 -41.98
C GLU A 255 40.02 8.62 -40.51
N SER A 256 41.32 8.85 -40.28
CA SER A 256 41.85 8.99 -38.92
C SER A 256 41.67 10.42 -38.45
N ILE A 257 40.93 10.61 -37.36
CA ILE A 257 40.73 11.92 -36.72
C ILE A 257 41.55 12.00 -35.44
N GLU A 258 42.38 13.04 -35.33
CA GLU A 258 43.13 13.34 -34.11
C GLU A 258 42.19 13.86 -33.02
N THR A 259 42.35 13.31 -31.82
CA THR A 259 41.47 13.56 -30.66
C THR A 259 42.34 13.78 -29.44
N PRO A 260 43.08 14.92 -29.38
CA PRO A 260 44.03 15.17 -28.31
C PRO A 260 43.31 15.37 -26.97
N VAL A 261 43.93 14.88 -25.90
CA VAL A 261 43.51 15.21 -24.53
C VAL A 261 44.11 16.58 -24.17
N LEU A 262 43.25 17.55 -23.87
CA LEU A 262 43.70 18.89 -23.50
C LEU A 262 44.00 18.98 -22.00
N GLU A 263 45.25 19.24 -21.65
CA GLU A 263 45.60 19.58 -20.26
C GLU A 263 45.12 20.99 -19.90
N THR A 264 44.40 21.14 -18.80
CA THR A 264 43.81 22.42 -18.37
C THR A 264 43.62 22.48 -16.84
N THR A 265 43.05 23.57 -16.32
CA THR A 265 42.73 23.76 -14.90
C THR A 265 41.24 23.93 -14.68
N ILE A 266 40.76 23.75 -13.43
CA ILE A 266 39.33 23.88 -13.10
C ILE A 266 38.80 25.29 -13.46
N ALA A 267 39.58 26.35 -13.16
CA ALA A 267 39.26 27.73 -13.54
C ALA A 267 39.03 27.93 -15.05
N GLN A 268 39.71 27.15 -15.88
CA GLN A 268 39.67 27.30 -17.34
C GLN A 268 38.56 26.47 -18.00
N LEU A 269 37.98 25.48 -17.30
CA LEU A 269 36.94 24.61 -17.86
C LEU A 269 35.76 25.35 -18.51
N PRO A 270 35.25 26.48 -17.99
CA PRO A 270 34.17 27.23 -18.64
C PRO A 270 34.51 27.74 -20.05
N ASN A 271 35.80 27.90 -20.37
CA ASN A 271 36.28 28.35 -21.67
C ASN A 271 36.64 27.20 -22.61
N GLN A 272 36.57 25.95 -22.14
CA GLN A 272 36.91 24.77 -22.94
C GLN A 272 35.70 24.20 -23.68
N GLN A 273 35.96 23.53 -24.80
CA GLN A 273 34.93 22.90 -25.60
C GLN A 273 34.37 21.66 -24.87
N GLN A 274 33.06 21.66 -24.63
CA GLN A 274 32.35 20.47 -24.15
C GLN A 274 32.45 19.31 -25.15
N ALA A 275 32.21 18.09 -24.66
CA ALA A 275 32.29 16.84 -25.42
C ALA A 275 33.70 16.54 -25.97
N THR A 276 34.74 17.07 -25.34
CA THR A 276 36.15 16.78 -25.65
C THR A 276 36.87 16.18 -24.44
N MET A 277 37.98 15.49 -24.68
CA MET A 277 38.81 14.94 -23.62
C MET A 277 39.68 16.02 -22.98
N ILE A 278 39.63 16.13 -21.65
CA ILE A 278 40.50 17.02 -20.87
C ILE A 278 41.29 16.22 -19.83
N SER A 279 42.40 16.79 -19.36
CA SER A 279 43.21 16.29 -18.26
C SER A 279 43.42 17.38 -17.21
N LEU A 280 43.11 17.09 -15.95
CA LEU A 280 43.45 17.94 -14.80
C LEU A 280 44.60 17.28 -14.02
N LYS A 281 45.58 18.08 -13.58
CA LYS A 281 46.75 17.59 -12.84
C LYS A 281 46.65 17.88 -11.34
N GLY A 282 46.99 16.89 -10.52
CA GLY A 282 47.16 17.03 -9.07
C GLY A 282 45.90 17.46 -8.30
N VAL A 283 44.71 17.06 -8.75
CA VAL A 283 43.44 17.37 -8.07
C VAL A 283 43.17 16.39 -6.93
N THR A 284 42.58 16.86 -5.84
CA THR A 284 42.27 16.06 -4.64
C THR A 284 40.87 15.47 -4.74
N VAL A 285 40.72 14.16 -4.51
CA VAL A 285 39.46 13.41 -4.57
C VAL A 285 38.59 13.69 -3.34
N GLY A 286 37.33 14.09 -3.54
CA GLY A 286 36.32 14.25 -2.50
C GLY A 286 35.68 12.92 -2.06
N GLN A 287 34.64 12.99 -1.22
CA GLN A 287 33.90 11.80 -0.80
C GLN A 287 33.20 11.14 -2.00
N ILE A 288 33.44 9.84 -2.19
CA ILE A 288 32.84 9.04 -3.25
C ILE A 288 31.51 8.47 -2.78
N GLN A 289 30.43 8.87 -3.45
CA GLN A 289 29.07 8.37 -3.18
C GLN A 289 28.67 7.34 -4.24
N SER A 290 28.09 6.22 -3.78
CA SER A 290 27.46 5.21 -4.66
C SER A 290 25.95 5.43 -4.68
N ASP A 291 25.35 5.42 -5.87
CA ASP A 291 23.90 5.33 -6.00
C ASP A 291 23.41 3.86 -6.06
N ASN A 292 22.10 3.67 -6.18
CA ASN A 292 21.45 2.35 -6.30
C ASN A 292 21.86 1.56 -7.56
N TYR A 293 22.47 2.21 -8.54
CA TYR A 293 22.98 1.61 -9.77
C TYR A 293 24.50 1.38 -9.71
N GLN A 294 25.14 1.65 -8.56
CA GLN A 294 26.60 1.59 -8.37
C GLN A 294 27.38 2.58 -9.25
N ASN A 295 26.74 3.68 -9.65
CA ASN A 295 27.43 4.83 -10.24
C ASN A 295 28.16 5.59 -9.15
N SER A 296 29.30 6.20 -9.49
CA SER A 296 30.09 7.00 -8.55
C SER A 296 29.94 8.49 -8.84
N THR A 297 29.60 9.27 -7.82
CA THR A 297 29.57 10.75 -7.88
C THR A 297 30.44 11.33 -6.77
N PHE A 298 31.31 12.28 -7.11
CA PHE A 298 32.18 13.00 -6.17
C PHE A 298 32.72 14.29 -6.80
N SER A 299 33.31 15.16 -5.99
CA SER A 299 34.02 16.35 -6.49
C SER A 299 35.53 16.13 -6.48
N VAL A 300 36.25 16.78 -7.39
CA VAL A 300 37.71 16.95 -7.29
C VAL A 300 38.05 18.42 -7.06
N THR A 301 39.10 18.67 -6.26
CA THR A 301 39.50 20.03 -5.84
C THR A 301 40.93 20.33 -6.29
N ASP A 302 41.18 21.49 -6.91
CA ASP A 302 42.54 21.94 -7.24
C ASP A 302 43.26 22.63 -6.06
N ALA A 303 44.53 23.00 -6.26
CA ALA A 303 45.34 23.66 -5.22
C ALA A 303 44.81 25.04 -4.80
N ASP A 304 44.00 25.68 -5.64
CA ASP A 304 43.39 26.99 -5.38
C ASP A 304 42.01 26.85 -4.71
N GLY A 305 41.57 25.62 -4.41
CA GLY A 305 40.31 25.32 -3.73
C GLY A 305 39.08 25.28 -4.65
N GLN A 306 39.26 25.30 -5.97
CA GLN A 306 38.16 25.20 -6.92
C GLN A 306 37.74 23.76 -7.10
N THR A 307 36.43 23.53 -7.25
CA THR A 307 35.86 22.18 -7.34
C THR A 307 35.12 21.96 -8.65
N VAL A 308 35.18 20.73 -9.18
CA VAL A 308 34.32 20.27 -10.28
C VAL A 308 33.78 18.87 -9.98
N GLU A 309 32.52 18.61 -10.34
CA GLU A 309 31.87 17.31 -10.16
C GLU A 309 32.42 16.27 -11.14
N VAL A 310 32.59 15.05 -10.67
CA VAL A 310 33.01 13.87 -11.42
C VAL A 310 31.91 12.83 -11.34
N ARG A 311 31.51 12.31 -12.50
CA ARG A 311 30.46 11.30 -12.63
C ARG A 311 30.95 10.11 -13.43
N LEU A 312 31.11 8.98 -12.73
CA LEU A 312 31.47 7.70 -13.33
C LEU A 312 30.24 6.79 -13.34
N ASP A 313 29.79 6.45 -14.55
CA ASP A 313 28.62 5.62 -14.73
C ASP A 313 29.03 4.14 -14.78
N SER A 314 28.31 3.30 -14.04
CA SER A 314 28.57 1.87 -13.93
C SER A 314 28.51 1.14 -15.28
N ARG A 315 27.77 1.69 -16.25
CA ARG A 315 27.69 1.16 -17.63
C ARG A 315 28.99 1.33 -18.42
N SER A 316 29.94 2.11 -17.93
CA SER A 316 31.33 2.10 -18.44
C SER A 316 32.08 0.81 -18.12
N GLY A 317 31.51 -0.05 -17.27
CA GLY A 317 32.13 -1.28 -16.78
C GLY A 317 32.84 -1.12 -15.44
N ILE A 318 32.74 0.05 -14.79
CA ILE A 318 33.40 0.35 -13.51
C ILE A 318 32.36 0.73 -12.47
N LYS A 319 32.18 -0.12 -11.46
CA LYS A 319 31.29 0.14 -10.32
C LYS A 319 32.02 0.93 -9.23
N THR A 320 31.28 1.51 -8.29
CA THR A 320 31.90 2.22 -7.15
C THR A 320 32.87 1.36 -6.36
N ALA A 321 32.58 0.06 -6.17
CA ALA A 321 33.51 -0.85 -5.51
C ALA A 321 34.84 -0.98 -6.26
N ASP A 322 34.81 -1.07 -7.59
CA ASP A 322 36.01 -1.14 -8.44
C ASP A 322 36.82 0.16 -8.34
N LEU A 323 36.13 1.31 -8.39
CA LEU A 323 36.76 2.62 -8.24
C LEU A 323 37.46 2.77 -6.87
N LEU A 324 36.81 2.31 -5.79
CA LEU A 324 37.35 2.37 -4.43
C LEU A 324 38.58 1.47 -4.21
N THR A 325 38.81 0.46 -5.08
CA THR A 325 40.09 -0.26 -5.08
C THR A 325 41.25 0.57 -5.62
N HIS A 326 40.94 1.62 -6.39
CA HIS A 326 41.90 2.38 -7.18
C HIS A 326 42.16 3.78 -6.61
N ILE A 327 41.11 4.49 -6.16
CA ILE A 327 41.20 5.81 -5.51
C ILE A 327 40.34 5.88 -4.24
N ASN A 328 40.77 6.69 -3.28
CA ASN A 328 40.02 7.01 -2.06
C ASN A 328 39.85 8.52 -1.90
N GLN A 329 38.92 8.93 -1.04
CA GLN A 329 38.82 10.32 -0.60
C GLN A 329 40.18 10.80 -0.06
N GLY A 330 40.60 11.99 -0.50
CA GLY A 330 41.86 12.62 -0.14
C GLY A 330 43.05 12.26 -1.03
N ASP A 331 42.94 11.27 -1.92
CA ASP A 331 44.00 10.97 -2.89
C ASP A 331 44.19 12.17 -3.82
N LYS A 332 45.45 12.51 -4.17
CA LYS A 332 45.74 13.42 -5.28
C LYS A 332 45.91 12.62 -6.55
N ILE A 333 45.19 13.01 -7.60
CA ILE A 333 45.16 12.31 -8.88
C ILE A 333 45.39 13.26 -10.04
N ASN A 334 45.89 12.74 -11.15
CA ASN A 334 45.64 13.33 -12.46
C ASN A 334 44.39 12.68 -13.03
N LEU A 335 43.41 13.50 -13.41
CA LEU A 335 42.10 13.04 -13.88
C LEU A 335 41.95 13.33 -15.37
N THR A 336 41.72 12.28 -16.16
CA THR A 336 41.36 12.38 -17.58
C THR A 336 39.88 12.08 -17.79
N ALA A 337 39.13 12.96 -18.45
CA ALA A 337 37.68 12.78 -18.59
C ALA A 337 37.10 13.54 -19.78
N VAL A 338 35.88 13.18 -20.19
CA VAL A 338 35.11 14.04 -21.10
C VAL A 338 34.53 15.22 -20.31
N LEU A 339 34.74 16.44 -20.80
CA LEU A 339 34.08 17.64 -20.27
C LEU A 339 32.62 17.69 -20.73
N SER A 340 31.68 17.72 -19.80
CA SER A 340 30.23 17.71 -20.06
C SER A 340 29.52 18.77 -19.21
N THR A 341 28.22 18.95 -19.45
CA THR A 341 27.34 19.80 -18.63
C THR A 341 26.05 19.08 -18.29
N PHE A 342 25.48 19.36 -17.13
CA PHE A 342 24.17 18.87 -16.72
C PHE A 342 23.44 19.93 -15.88
N ASN A 343 22.22 20.29 -16.28
CA ASN A 343 21.47 21.43 -15.74
C ASN A 343 22.31 22.72 -15.72
N GLY A 344 23.17 22.92 -16.72
CA GLY A 344 24.03 24.11 -16.83
C GLY A 344 25.27 24.11 -15.93
N LYS A 345 25.51 23.04 -15.15
CA LYS A 345 26.74 22.88 -14.35
C LYS A 345 27.75 21.99 -15.08
N LEU A 346 29.02 22.38 -15.08
CA LEU A 346 30.09 21.57 -15.65
C LEU A 346 30.34 20.32 -14.80
N GLN A 347 30.60 19.21 -15.49
CA GLN A 347 30.93 17.92 -14.89
C GLN A 347 31.97 17.20 -15.74
N LEU A 348 32.73 16.29 -15.11
CA LEU A 348 33.73 15.44 -15.75
C LEU A 348 33.24 14.00 -15.79
N LYS A 349 33.31 13.39 -16.97
CA LYS A 349 32.84 12.03 -17.23
C LYS A 349 34.01 11.09 -17.59
N PRO A 350 34.71 10.51 -16.61
CA PRO A 350 35.66 9.42 -16.84
C PRO A 350 34.92 8.12 -17.19
N PHE A 351 35.63 7.17 -17.79
CA PHE A 351 35.04 5.89 -18.23
C PHE A 351 36.05 4.73 -18.24
N ALA A 352 37.26 4.93 -17.72
CA ALA A 352 38.29 3.91 -17.59
C ALA A 352 39.04 4.09 -16.26
N LEU A 353 39.50 3.02 -15.60
CA LEU A 353 40.27 3.15 -14.35
C LEU A 353 41.60 3.88 -14.58
N SER A 354 42.20 3.73 -15.77
CA SER A 354 43.41 4.44 -16.19
C SER A 354 43.23 5.97 -16.25
N HIS A 355 42.00 6.47 -16.21
CA HIS A 355 41.73 7.91 -16.17
C HIS A 355 42.00 8.54 -14.80
N PHE A 356 42.18 7.73 -13.77
CA PHE A 356 42.47 8.16 -12.41
C PHE A 356 43.92 7.80 -12.10
N GLU A 357 44.87 8.63 -12.51
CA GLU A 357 46.29 8.38 -12.23
C GLU A 357 46.61 8.90 -10.82
N VAL A 358 46.89 8.00 -9.88
CA VAL A 358 47.23 8.39 -8.51
C VAL A 358 48.63 9.01 -8.45
N VAL A 359 48.70 10.28 -8.07
CA VAL A 359 49.94 11.04 -7.87
C VAL A 359 50.43 10.89 -6.43
N GLU A 360 49.51 10.95 -5.48
CA GLU A 360 49.80 10.83 -4.05
C GLU A 360 48.60 10.15 -3.36
N LYS A 361 48.83 9.06 -2.64
CA LYS A 361 47.79 8.43 -1.81
C LYS A 361 47.57 9.26 -0.55
N ALA A 362 46.31 9.44 -0.16
CA ALA A 362 45.97 10.05 1.11
C ALA A 362 46.69 9.29 2.25
N SER A 363 47.33 10.01 3.17
CA SER A 363 47.73 9.39 4.43
C SER A 363 46.46 8.95 5.15
N ALA A 364 46.34 7.68 5.53
CA ALA A 364 45.20 7.18 6.28
C ALA A 364 45.00 8.05 7.54
N GLN A 365 44.02 8.95 7.50
CA GLN A 365 43.49 9.56 8.71
C GLN A 365 42.84 8.42 9.49
N PRO A 366 43.25 8.13 10.73
CA PRO A 366 42.49 7.19 11.55
C PRO A 366 41.08 7.75 11.68
N SER A 367 40.07 6.98 11.22
CA SER A 367 38.68 7.22 11.60
C SER A 367 38.67 7.31 13.12
N GLN A 368 38.40 8.49 13.66
CA GLN A 368 38.26 8.69 15.08
C GLN A 368 36.95 8.00 15.49
N THR A 369 37.02 6.72 15.79
CA THR A 369 35.88 5.95 16.31
C THR A 369 35.63 6.41 17.73
N GLU A 370 34.50 7.07 17.97
CA GLU A 370 34.09 7.50 19.29
C GLU A 370 33.48 6.31 20.04
N GLU A 371 33.91 6.09 21.28
CA GLU A 371 33.28 5.10 22.16
C GLU A 371 32.04 5.73 22.79
N VAL A 372 30.86 5.18 22.49
CA VAL A 372 29.56 5.74 22.88
C VAL A 372 28.65 4.64 23.44
N THR A 373 27.64 5.05 24.18
CA THR A 373 26.52 4.20 24.65
C THR A 373 25.40 4.15 23.61
N VAL A 374 24.45 3.21 23.75
CA VAL A 374 23.27 3.19 22.88
C VAL A 374 22.41 4.44 23.09
N GLY A 375 22.21 4.88 24.33
CA GLY A 375 21.47 6.10 24.65
C GLY A 375 22.01 7.36 23.94
N GLN A 376 23.33 7.47 23.79
CA GLN A 376 23.96 8.57 23.02
C GLN A 376 23.77 8.44 21.51
N ILE A 377 23.67 7.21 20.99
CA ILE A 377 23.39 6.97 19.57
C ILE A 377 21.93 7.29 19.27
N GLN A 378 20.99 6.84 20.11
CA GLN A 378 19.57 7.11 19.92
C GLN A 378 19.28 8.61 20.10
N GLY A 379 19.70 9.19 21.23
CA GLY A 379 19.40 10.58 21.57
C GLY A 379 17.92 10.81 21.87
N ALA A 380 17.58 12.05 22.23
CA ALA A 380 16.21 12.47 22.52
C ALA A 380 15.56 13.13 21.29
N SER A 381 15.50 12.40 20.18
CA SER A 381 14.92 12.84 18.91
C SER A 381 14.63 11.66 17.98
N HIS A 382 13.69 11.81 17.04
CA HIS A 382 13.32 10.84 16.00
C HIS A 382 14.40 10.52 14.94
N ARG A 383 15.62 11.04 15.17
CA ARG A 383 16.79 10.83 14.35
C ARG A 383 18.00 10.88 15.26
N SER A 384 18.94 9.97 15.02
CA SER A 384 20.18 9.90 15.76
C SER A 384 21.01 11.19 15.60
N PRO A 385 21.54 11.77 16.70
CA PRO A 385 22.53 12.85 16.64
C PRO A 385 23.88 12.38 16.06
N LEU A 386 24.09 11.06 15.95
CA LEU A 386 25.33 10.44 15.48
C LEU A 386 25.20 9.82 14.08
N VAL A 387 24.13 10.13 13.34
CA VAL A 387 23.97 9.66 11.95
C VAL A 387 25.22 9.94 11.13
N ASP A 388 25.63 8.95 10.31
CA ASP A 388 26.83 8.95 9.48
C ASP A 388 28.17 8.95 10.23
N LYS A 389 28.19 8.88 11.56
CA LYS A 389 29.41 8.71 12.36
C LYS A 389 29.78 7.24 12.52
N ASN A 390 31.08 6.97 12.53
CA ASN A 390 31.61 5.68 12.96
C ASN A 390 31.74 5.67 14.48
N VAL A 391 31.11 4.69 15.11
CA VAL A 391 31.05 4.53 16.56
C VAL A 391 31.60 3.18 16.99
N SER A 392 32.07 3.12 18.24
CA SER A 392 32.36 1.87 18.95
C SER A 392 31.41 1.77 20.12
N LEU A 393 30.68 0.66 20.19
CA LEU A 393 29.85 0.31 21.34
C LEU A 393 30.53 -0.83 22.09
N LYS A 394 30.55 -0.76 23.41
CA LYS A 394 31.06 -1.82 24.29
C LYS A 394 29.98 -2.17 25.31
N ASN A 395 30.08 -3.37 25.86
CA ASN A 395 29.23 -3.79 26.99
C ASN A 395 27.72 -3.76 26.67
N ALA A 396 27.35 -4.04 25.41
CA ALA A 396 25.94 -4.21 25.02
C ALA A 396 25.55 -5.68 25.10
N VAL A 397 24.30 -5.99 25.43
CA VAL A 397 23.79 -7.37 25.52
C VAL A 397 22.84 -7.62 24.37
N VAL A 398 23.04 -8.73 23.65
CA VAL A 398 22.11 -9.18 22.60
C VAL A 398 20.78 -9.56 23.25
N THR A 399 19.72 -8.84 22.88
CA THR A 399 18.38 -9.02 23.47
C THR A 399 17.45 -9.83 22.57
N TYR A 400 17.65 -9.77 21.25
CA TYR A 400 16.84 -10.50 20.29
C TYR A 400 17.62 -10.78 18.99
N VAL A 401 17.46 -11.97 18.40
CA VAL A 401 18.10 -12.32 17.12
C VAL A 401 17.04 -12.50 16.04
N VAL A 402 17.03 -11.61 15.05
CA VAL A 402 16.08 -11.65 13.91
C VAL A 402 16.58 -12.64 12.85
N SER A 403 17.86 -12.54 12.51
CA SER A 403 18.58 -13.39 11.56
C SER A 403 20.07 -13.40 11.90
N ASN A 404 20.88 -14.12 11.14
CA ASN A 404 22.34 -14.15 11.32
C ASN A 404 23.06 -12.85 10.90
N ASN A 405 22.34 -11.84 10.42
CA ASN A 405 22.89 -10.53 10.07
C ASN A 405 22.08 -9.36 10.65
N THR A 406 21.08 -9.65 11.49
CA THR A 406 20.21 -8.64 12.09
C THR A 406 19.80 -9.09 13.49
N PHE A 407 20.13 -8.28 14.49
CA PHE A 407 19.82 -8.55 15.90
C PHE A 407 19.73 -7.25 16.69
N TYR A 408 19.03 -7.27 17.81
CA TYR A 408 18.93 -6.14 18.73
C TYR A 408 19.92 -6.32 19.88
N VAL A 409 20.50 -5.21 20.31
CA VAL A 409 21.29 -5.12 21.53
C VAL A 409 20.73 -4.02 22.43
N GLN A 410 21.02 -4.09 23.72
CA GLN A 410 20.68 -3.05 24.68
C GLN A 410 21.87 -2.82 25.62
N ASP A 411 22.06 -1.59 26.08
CA ASP A 411 23.12 -1.29 27.05
C ASP A 411 22.97 -2.18 28.29
N HIS A 412 24.08 -2.78 28.74
CA HIS A 412 24.07 -3.57 29.97
C HIS A 412 23.86 -2.69 31.21
N THR A 413 24.30 -1.42 31.13
CA THR A 413 24.12 -0.40 32.17
C THR A 413 23.42 0.80 31.53
N PRO A 414 22.09 0.92 31.67
CA PRO A 414 21.32 1.96 31.01
C PRO A 414 21.64 3.35 31.58
N ASP A 415 21.43 4.40 30.78
CA ASP A 415 21.69 5.79 31.18
C ASP A 415 20.62 6.37 32.15
N SER A 416 19.49 5.67 32.29
CA SER A 416 18.34 6.04 33.12
C SER A 416 17.61 7.32 32.68
N ASP A 417 17.81 7.77 31.44
CA ASP A 417 17.06 8.88 30.85
C ASP A 417 15.84 8.33 30.08
N PRO A 418 14.59 8.63 30.52
CA PRO A 418 13.39 8.13 29.83
C PRO A 418 13.15 8.74 28.44
N LYS A 419 14.00 9.69 28.01
CA LYS A 419 13.96 10.30 26.67
C LYS A 419 14.91 9.64 25.67
N THR A 420 15.80 8.76 26.11
CA THR A 420 16.74 8.05 25.22
C THR A 420 16.47 6.57 25.30
N SER A 421 16.52 5.88 24.16
CA SER A 421 16.47 4.44 24.14
C SER A 421 17.84 3.84 24.45
N ASP A 422 17.88 2.83 25.33
CA ASP A 422 19.09 2.03 25.56
C ASP A 422 19.22 0.86 24.56
N GLY A 423 18.22 0.66 23.70
CA GLY A 423 18.15 -0.44 22.73
C GLY A 423 18.42 0.02 21.30
N ILE A 424 19.03 -0.84 20.47
CA ILE A 424 19.33 -0.50 19.08
C ILE A 424 19.38 -1.73 18.17
N LEU A 425 19.02 -1.53 16.91
CA LEU A 425 19.14 -2.54 15.86
C LEU A 425 20.56 -2.60 15.31
N ILE A 426 21.11 -3.81 15.18
CA ILE A 426 22.42 -4.06 14.57
C ILE A 426 22.21 -4.77 13.24
N TYR A 427 22.78 -4.22 12.16
CA TYR A 427 22.84 -4.83 10.83
C TYR A 427 24.30 -5.09 10.44
N THR A 428 24.66 -6.34 10.16
CA THR A 428 26.07 -6.70 9.91
C THR A 428 26.39 -7.00 8.46
N ASP A 429 25.47 -6.69 7.54
CA ASP A 429 25.58 -6.98 6.12
C ASP A 429 26.04 -8.43 5.81
N SER A 430 27.22 -8.61 5.22
CA SER A 430 27.79 -9.91 4.87
C SER A 430 28.62 -10.58 5.98
N LEU A 431 28.86 -9.89 7.11
CA LEU A 431 29.72 -10.37 8.20
C LEU A 431 29.21 -11.66 8.85
N LYS A 432 27.92 -12.01 8.67
CA LYS A 432 27.23 -13.21 9.19
C LYS A 432 27.70 -13.61 10.59
N THR A 433 27.01 -13.12 11.61
CA THR A 433 27.33 -13.40 13.00
C THR A 433 26.60 -14.66 13.50
N ASN A 434 27.14 -15.28 14.54
CA ASN A 434 26.52 -16.40 15.28
C ASN A 434 26.15 -15.99 16.71
N VAL A 435 25.80 -14.72 16.91
CA VAL A 435 25.41 -14.19 18.22
C VAL A 435 24.13 -14.86 18.73
N LYS A 436 23.99 -14.91 20.05
CA LYS A 436 22.84 -15.46 20.76
C LYS A 436 22.32 -14.45 21.77
N VAL A 437 21.04 -14.54 22.09
CA VAL A 437 20.45 -13.77 23.18
C VAL A 437 21.22 -14.02 24.47
N GLY A 438 21.63 -12.95 25.17
CA GLY A 438 22.48 -12.97 26.36
C GLY A 438 23.99 -12.86 26.09
N ASP A 439 24.43 -12.90 24.83
CA ASP A 439 25.82 -12.58 24.50
C ASP A 439 26.10 -11.11 24.80
N GLN A 440 27.21 -10.85 25.49
CA GLN A 440 27.74 -9.50 25.70
C GLN A 440 28.71 -9.20 24.56
N VAL A 441 28.50 -8.08 23.87
CA VAL A 441 29.22 -7.74 22.64
C VAL A 441 29.89 -6.37 22.71
N SER A 442 31.01 -6.27 21.99
CA SER A 442 31.61 -5.02 21.53
C SER A 442 31.51 -4.99 20.01
N LEU A 443 31.12 -3.85 19.46
CA LEU A 443 30.94 -3.69 18.02
C LEU A 443 31.40 -2.31 17.55
N SER A 444 31.79 -2.24 16.29
CA SER A 444 32.10 -0.98 15.62
C SER A 444 31.39 -0.92 14.27
N GLY A 445 30.97 0.27 13.88
CA GLY A 445 30.21 0.47 12.66
C GLY A 445 29.73 1.90 12.47
N ARG A 446 28.98 2.11 11.40
CA ARG A 446 28.38 3.41 11.08
C ARG A 446 26.93 3.46 11.58
N VAL A 447 26.56 4.56 12.21
CA VAL A 447 25.16 4.82 12.58
C VAL A 447 24.37 5.26 11.33
N GLU A 448 23.19 4.67 11.14
CA GLU A 448 22.33 4.90 9.99
C GLU A 448 20.86 5.03 10.39
N GLU A 449 20.13 5.80 9.60
CA GLU A 449 18.67 5.86 9.60
C GLU A 449 18.13 4.89 8.56
N TYR A 450 17.53 3.79 9.00
CA TYR A 450 17.02 2.73 8.14
C TYR A 450 15.51 2.88 7.91
N LEU A 451 15.10 2.97 6.65
CA LEU A 451 13.70 2.99 6.31
C LEU A 451 13.11 1.57 6.30
N GLY A 452 12.32 1.27 7.34
CA GLY A 452 11.62 0.00 7.51
C GLY A 452 10.61 -0.31 6.40
N ARG A 453 9.95 -1.47 6.48
CA ARG A 453 8.89 -1.83 5.52
C ARG A 453 7.74 -0.81 5.60
N GLY A 454 7.19 -0.44 4.45
CA GLY A 454 6.11 0.54 4.33
C GLY A 454 5.44 0.45 2.97
N TYR A 455 4.51 1.37 2.71
CA TYR A 455 3.89 1.53 1.38
C TYR A 455 4.85 2.18 0.38
N ALA A 456 4.40 2.42 -0.86
CA ALA A 456 5.28 2.95 -1.92
C ALA A 456 5.80 4.36 -1.57
N GLU A 457 5.00 5.13 -0.85
CA GLU A 457 5.20 6.50 -0.37
C GLU A 457 5.95 6.59 0.98
N ARG A 458 6.50 5.49 1.50
CA ARG A 458 7.16 5.45 2.81
C ARG A 458 8.31 6.44 2.96
N GLU A 459 9.01 6.77 1.88
CA GLU A 459 10.08 7.79 1.91
C GLU A 459 9.55 9.18 2.29
N ASP A 460 8.26 9.45 2.06
CA ASP A 460 7.59 10.72 2.34
C ASP A 460 6.72 10.68 3.60
N THR A 461 6.38 9.49 4.10
CA THR A 461 5.35 9.32 5.15
C THR A 461 5.85 8.63 6.42
N ASP A 462 6.85 7.75 6.32
CA ASP A 462 7.33 6.95 7.44
C ASP A 462 8.54 7.63 8.15
N LEU A 463 8.65 7.39 9.46
CA LEU A 463 9.87 7.56 10.24
C LEU A 463 10.92 6.50 9.89
N THR A 464 12.14 6.67 10.40
CA THR A 464 13.25 5.75 10.22
C THR A 464 13.54 4.99 11.50
N ILE A 465 14.29 3.89 11.40
CA ILE A 465 14.81 3.12 12.53
C ILE A 465 16.29 3.43 12.66
N THR A 466 16.74 3.83 13.84
CA THR A 466 18.16 4.01 14.12
C THR A 466 18.84 2.64 14.22
N GLN A 467 19.89 2.44 13.43
CA GLN A 467 20.68 1.21 13.45
C GLN A 467 22.18 1.46 13.38
N ILE A 468 22.96 0.46 13.79
CA ILE A 468 24.40 0.40 13.50
C ILE A 468 24.62 -0.59 12.36
N ARG A 469 25.16 -0.11 11.23
CA ARG A 469 25.77 -0.97 10.21
C ARG A 469 27.14 -1.41 10.71
N ALA A 470 27.18 -2.53 11.42
CA ALA A 470 28.38 -3.02 12.08
C ALA A 470 29.35 -3.65 11.07
N THR A 471 30.60 -3.22 11.13
CA THR A 471 31.73 -3.80 10.38
C THR A 471 32.50 -4.82 11.22
N GLU A 472 32.37 -4.75 12.54
CA GLU A 472 32.98 -5.68 13.48
C GLU A 472 32.02 -5.97 14.62
N VAL A 473 31.93 -7.24 15.02
CA VAL A 473 31.17 -7.69 16.17
C VAL A 473 32.00 -8.74 16.90
N THR A 474 32.32 -8.48 18.16
CA THR A 474 33.05 -9.39 19.05
C THR A 474 32.14 -9.78 20.20
N VAL A 475 32.07 -11.08 20.51
CA VAL A 475 31.42 -11.58 21.72
C VAL A 475 32.46 -11.63 22.84
N ASP A 476 32.32 -10.75 23.82
CA ASP A 476 33.24 -10.60 24.94
C ASP A 476 32.91 -11.53 26.12
N GLY A 477 31.69 -12.07 26.13
CA GLY A 477 31.19 -12.93 27.19
C GLY A 477 29.67 -13.08 27.14
N THR A 478 29.07 -13.31 28.31
CA THR A 478 27.61 -13.39 28.46
C THR A 478 27.18 -12.53 29.64
N ALA A 479 26.03 -11.88 29.52
CA ALA A 479 25.41 -11.10 30.58
C ALA A 479 23.89 -11.38 30.64
N PRO A 480 23.23 -11.15 31.79
CA PRO A 480 21.77 -11.19 31.84
C PRO A 480 21.17 -10.19 30.85
N VAL A 481 20.16 -10.62 30.10
CA VAL A 481 19.33 -9.71 29.30
C VAL A 481 18.64 -8.72 30.25
N PRO A 482 18.65 -7.41 29.96
CA PRO A 482 17.96 -6.44 30.81
C PRO A 482 16.48 -6.80 30.96
N ALA A 483 15.91 -6.54 32.14
CA ALA A 483 14.49 -6.79 32.37
C ALA A 483 13.64 -5.91 31.43
N PRO A 484 12.55 -6.45 30.85
CA PRO A 484 11.74 -5.66 29.94
C PRO A 484 10.95 -4.59 30.69
N ILE A 485 10.74 -3.43 30.05
CA ILE A 485 9.84 -2.39 30.53
C ILE A 485 8.40 -2.87 30.33
N VAL A 486 7.63 -3.00 31.41
CA VAL A 486 6.23 -3.44 31.32
C VAL A 486 5.32 -2.27 30.98
N LEU A 487 4.74 -2.28 29.78
CA LEU A 487 3.86 -1.24 29.26
C LEU A 487 2.55 -1.20 30.07
N GLY A 488 2.19 0.01 30.53
CA GLY A 488 1.05 0.27 31.41
C GLY A 488 1.33 0.08 32.91
N LEU A 489 2.54 -0.37 33.29
CA LEU A 489 2.96 -0.49 34.68
C LEU A 489 4.23 0.32 34.97
N ASP A 490 5.33 0.01 34.28
CA ASP A 490 6.61 0.69 34.47
C ASP A 490 6.65 2.00 33.69
N ARG A 491 6.03 2.01 32.50
CA ARG A 491 5.84 3.19 31.66
C ARG A 491 4.43 3.20 31.08
N THR A 492 3.77 4.36 31.15
CA THR A 492 2.41 4.56 30.65
C THR A 492 2.47 5.32 29.33
N ILE A 493 1.83 4.78 28.29
CA ILE A 493 1.68 5.45 27.00
C ILE A 493 0.76 6.68 27.19
N PRO A 494 1.13 7.88 26.71
CA PRO A 494 0.25 9.04 26.74
C PRO A 494 -1.08 8.76 26.04
N ALA A 495 -2.19 9.05 26.72
CA ALA A 495 -3.52 8.70 26.24
C ALA A 495 -4.03 9.74 25.22
N ASP A 496 -4.43 9.27 24.04
CA ASP A 496 -5.11 10.02 22.98
C ASP A 496 -4.34 11.21 22.38
N ILE A 497 -3.07 11.39 22.74
CA ILE A 497 -2.15 12.38 22.15
C ILE A 497 -1.09 11.64 21.33
N ILE A 498 -1.10 11.84 20.02
CA ILE A 498 -0.09 11.28 19.11
C ILE A 498 1.16 12.16 19.12
N ASP A 499 0.98 13.40 18.69
CA ASP A 499 1.94 14.50 18.66
C ASP A 499 1.10 15.77 18.57
N ASN A 500 1.28 16.72 19.49
CA ASN A 500 0.46 17.93 19.54
C ASN A 500 1.18 19.21 19.13
N ASP A 501 2.49 19.13 18.84
CA ASP A 501 3.34 20.28 18.56
C ASP A 501 4.10 20.22 17.22
N GLY A 502 3.90 19.14 16.46
CA GLY A 502 4.49 18.92 15.15
C GLY A 502 5.99 18.64 15.21
N PHE A 503 6.43 17.78 16.13
CA PHE A 503 7.84 17.49 16.43
C PHE A 503 8.65 18.69 16.96
N ALA A 504 8.00 19.70 17.54
CA ALA A 504 8.71 20.88 18.03
C ALA A 504 9.50 20.59 19.30
N GLN A 505 9.02 19.68 20.15
CA GLN A 505 9.70 19.17 21.33
C GLN A 505 9.74 17.65 21.32
N PHE A 506 10.74 17.07 21.98
CA PHE A 506 10.78 15.64 22.24
C PHE A 506 10.29 15.38 23.68
N ASP A 507 9.01 15.02 23.82
CA ASP A 507 8.30 14.82 25.08
C ASP A 507 7.53 13.48 25.15
N PRO A 508 8.22 12.38 25.50
CA PRO A 508 7.60 11.06 25.65
C PRO A 508 6.64 10.92 26.86
N GLU A 509 6.43 11.98 27.66
CA GLU A 509 5.40 12.00 28.71
C GLU A 509 4.06 12.55 28.18
N GLU A 510 4.08 13.32 27.09
CA GLU A 510 2.89 13.94 26.48
C GLU A 510 2.52 13.29 25.14
N ASP A 511 3.52 12.98 24.30
CA ASP A 511 3.30 12.48 22.95
C ASP A 511 3.55 10.98 22.84
N ALA A 512 2.53 10.25 22.37
CA ALA A 512 2.66 8.80 22.18
C ALA A 512 3.68 8.45 21.08
N LEU A 513 3.90 9.33 20.11
CA LEU A 513 4.89 9.15 19.06
C LEU A 513 6.31 9.14 19.67
N ASP A 514 6.62 10.12 20.50
CA ASP A 514 7.89 10.26 21.23
C ASP A 514 8.08 9.16 22.26
N PHE A 515 6.99 8.78 22.94
CA PHE A 515 7.00 7.65 23.88
C PHE A 515 7.55 6.39 23.21
N TRP A 516 7.05 6.06 22.02
CA TRP A 516 7.50 4.86 21.32
C TRP A 516 8.92 5.01 20.77
N GLU A 517 9.29 6.19 20.27
CA GLU A 517 10.67 6.48 19.84
C GLU A 517 11.67 6.31 20.98
N SER A 518 11.34 6.81 22.18
CA SER A 518 12.17 6.67 23.38
C SER A 518 12.39 5.21 23.83
N LEU A 519 11.65 4.26 23.24
CA LEU A 519 11.76 2.83 23.50
C LEU A 519 12.26 2.05 22.27
N GLU A 520 12.63 2.71 21.16
CA GLU A 520 13.03 2.04 19.92
C GLU A 520 14.14 1.01 20.17
N GLY A 521 13.92 -0.26 19.79
CA GLY A 521 14.90 -1.32 19.98
C GLY A 521 15.00 -1.88 21.41
N MET A 522 14.44 -1.21 22.42
CA MET A 522 14.39 -1.72 23.80
C MET A 522 13.43 -2.89 23.91
N VAL A 523 13.74 -3.84 24.80
CA VAL A 523 12.82 -4.93 25.12
C VAL A 523 11.72 -4.39 26.02
N VAL A 524 10.48 -4.42 25.53
CA VAL A 524 9.27 -4.08 26.28
C VAL A 524 8.42 -5.32 26.50
N ALA A 525 7.47 -5.24 27.43
CA ALA A 525 6.57 -6.32 27.75
C ALA A 525 5.13 -5.85 27.95
N VAL A 526 4.19 -6.77 27.69
CA VAL A 526 2.78 -6.66 28.07
C VAL A 526 2.40 -7.90 28.87
N ASP A 527 1.80 -7.68 30.05
CA ASP A 527 1.34 -8.76 30.92
C ASP A 527 -0.17 -8.99 30.73
N ASP A 528 -0.55 -10.28 30.72
CA ASP A 528 -1.94 -10.74 30.64
C ASP A 528 -2.72 -10.06 29.49
N ALA A 529 -2.11 -10.08 28.30
CA ALA A 529 -2.58 -9.35 27.14
C ALA A 529 -3.95 -9.84 26.64
N LYS A 530 -4.90 -8.92 26.52
CA LYS A 530 -6.22 -9.13 25.90
C LYS A 530 -6.17 -8.76 24.43
N ILE A 531 -6.66 -9.64 23.56
CA ILE A 531 -6.67 -9.47 22.11
C ILE A 531 -7.90 -8.67 21.70
N LEU A 532 -7.68 -7.60 20.93
CA LEU A 532 -8.72 -6.65 20.54
C LEU A 532 -9.38 -7.00 19.20
N GLY A 533 -8.78 -7.87 18.40
CA GLY A 533 -9.30 -8.27 17.09
C GLY A 533 -8.47 -9.32 16.37
N PRO A 534 -8.86 -9.65 15.14
CA PRO A 534 -8.26 -10.75 14.38
C PRO A 534 -6.81 -10.47 13.98
N LEU A 535 -6.03 -11.54 13.81
CA LEU A 535 -4.69 -11.46 13.25
C LEU A 535 -4.73 -11.07 11.78
N LYS A 536 -3.98 -10.04 11.39
CA LYS A 536 -3.80 -9.61 9.98
C LYS A 536 -2.37 -9.16 9.78
N ASN A 537 -1.75 -9.53 8.65
CA ASN A 537 -0.35 -9.16 8.34
C ASN A 537 0.67 -9.58 9.41
N LYS A 538 0.41 -10.68 10.13
CA LYS A 538 1.16 -11.15 11.31
C LYS A 538 1.08 -10.24 12.53
N GLU A 539 0.16 -9.29 12.54
CA GLU A 539 -0.05 -8.37 13.65
C GLU A 539 -1.28 -8.77 14.45
N ILE A 540 -1.17 -8.68 15.76
CA ILE A 540 -2.29 -8.70 16.70
C ILE A 540 -2.22 -7.43 17.54
N TYR A 541 -3.36 -6.89 17.93
CA TYR A 541 -3.44 -5.70 18.77
C TYR A 541 -3.97 -6.08 20.13
N VAL A 542 -3.29 -5.62 21.18
CA VAL A 542 -3.60 -6.01 22.54
C VAL A 542 -3.70 -4.83 23.48
N THR A 543 -4.35 -5.04 24.61
CA THR A 543 -4.28 -4.17 25.78
C THR A 543 -3.89 -5.01 27.00
N PRO A 544 -3.08 -4.50 27.95
CA PRO A 544 -2.80 -5.22 29.19
C PRO A 544 -4.09 -5.44 30.00
N ALA A 545 -4.14 -6.48 30.83
CA ALA A 545 -5.32 -6.73 31.67
C ALA A 545 -5.66 -5.56 32.61
N ALA A 546 -4.65 -4.82 33.08
CA ALA A 546 -4.78 -3.62 33.89
C ALA A 546 -5.04 -2.33 33.07
N GLY A 547 -5.21 -2.44 31.75
CA GLY A 547 -5.42 -1.32 30.85
C GLY A 547 -6.68 -0.51 31.16
N GLN A 548 -6.64 0.79 30.83
CA GLN A 548 -7.73 1.74 31.06
C GLN A 548 -8.76 1.80 29.91
N LEU A 549 -8.56 1.01 28.84
CA LEU A 549 -9.45 1.03 27.67
C LEU A 549 -10.80 0.40 28.02
N THR A 550 -11.87 1.07 27.58
CA THR A 550 -13.23 0.51 27.67
C THR A 550 -13.43 -0.46 26.52
N LEU A 551 -13.67 -1.73 26.86
CA LEU A 551 -13.93 -2.78 25.88
C LEU A 551 -15.40 -2.73 25.41
N ASN A 552 -15.62 -2.99 24.13
CA ASN A 552 -16.95 -3.14 23.53
C ASN A 552 -17.51 -4.55 23.78
N LYS A 553 -18.72 -4.83 23.27
CA LYS A 553 -19.42 -6.10 23.57
C LYS A 553 -18.70 -7.36 23.06
N VAL A 554 -17.82 -7.22 22.06
CA VAL A 554 -17.02 -8.33 21.50
C VAL A 554 -15.61 -8.41 22.09
N GLY A 555 -15.28 -7.57 23.07
CA GLY A 555 -13.96 -7.52 23.71
C GLY A 555 -12.90 -6.71 22.96
N GLY A 556 -13.29 -5.99 21.91
CA GLY A 556 -12.46 -5.02 21.19
C GLY A 556 -12.58 -3.59 21.75
N VAL A 557 -12.09 -2.59 21.02
CA VAL A 557 -12.12 -1.17 21.44
C VAL A 557 -12.63 -0.31 20.28
N ASN A 558 -13.70 0.45 20.50
CA ASN A 558 -14.24 1.36 19.49
C ASN A 558 -13.36 2.62 19.37
N LEU A 559 -13.16 3.08 18.14
CA LEU A 559 -12.63 4.42 17.86
C LEU A 559 -13.64 5.47 18.37
N ARG A 560 -13.13 6.56 18.94
CA ARG A 560 -13.95 7.61 19.55
C ARG A 560 -13.79 8.94 18.82
N PRO A 561 -14.78 9.85 18.90
CA PRO A 561 -14.67 11.19 18.32
C PRO A 561 -13.60 12.07 18.96
N ASP A 562 -13.18 11.76 20.19
CA ASP A 562 -12.27 12.56 21.02
C ASP A 562 -10.93 11.87 21.31
N GLY A 563 -10.62 10.76 20.65
CA GLY A 563 -9.39 10.01 20.92
C GLY A 563 -9.06 8.91 19.91
N ASN A 564 -7.77 8.54 19.89
CA ASN A 564 -7.18 7.60 18.93
C ASN A 564 -6.81 6.24 19.54
N ASN A 565 -7.05 6.02 20.84
CA ASN A 565 -6.70 4.78 21.53
C ASN A 565 -5.21 4.43 21.48
N THR A 566 -4.35 5.43 21.74
CA THR A 566 -2.89 5.30 21.73
C THR A 566 -2.35 4.20 22.64
N ASN A 567 -3.11 3.79 23.66
CA ASN A 567 -2.73 2.75 24.62
C ASN A 567 -2.96 1.31 24.10
N ILE A 568 -3.34 1.16 22.84
CA ILE A 568 -3.33 -0.13 22.13
C ILE A 568 -1.89 -0.48 21.77
N ILE A 569 -1.49 -1.72 22.04
CA ILE A 569 -0.13 -2.21 21.80
C ILE A 569 -0.16 -3.15 20.58
N PRO A 570 0.47 -2.79 19.45
CA PRO A 570 0.64 -3.69 18.31
C PRO A 570 1.75 -4.71 18.58
N LEU A 571 1.46 -5.99 18.41
CA LEU A 571 2.45 -7.07 18.45
C LEU A 571 2.67 -7.60 17.03
N LEU A 572 3.90 -7.50 16.53
CA LEU A 572 4.31 -8.08 15.26
C LEU A 572 4.89 -9.47 15.50
N LEU A 573 4.16 -10.50 15.09
CA LEU A 573 4.58 -11.89 15.26
C LEU A 573 5.56 -12.31 14.16
N LYS A 574 6.63 -13.01 14.54
CA LYS A 574 7.66 -13.52 13.61
C LYS A 574 7.08 -14.37 12.47
N ASN A 575 6.30 -15.41 12.79
CA ASN A 575 5.67 -16.27 11.79
C ASN A 575 4.20 -15.92 11.53
N GLY A 576 3.47 -15.49 12.56
CA GLY A 576 2.09 -14.99 12.44
C GLY A 576 1.07 -16.10 12.19
N LYS A 577 1.16 -17.20 12.95
CA LYS A 577 0.34 -18.41 12.77
C LYS A 577 -0.76 -18.62 13.83
N GLN A 578 -1.10 -17.57 14.58
CA GLN A 578 -2.11 -17.67 15.63
C GLN A 578 -3.51 -17.58 15.03
N ILE A 579 -4.44 -18.39 15.55
CA ILE A 579 -5.88 -18.27 15.29
C ILE A 579 -6.47 -17.57 16.51
N VAL A 580 -6.88 -16.32 16.35
CA VAL A 580 -7.34 -15.44 17.44
C VAL A 580 -8.52 -14.58 16.99
N LYS A 581 -9.30 -14.11 17.96
CA LYS A 581 -10.42 -13.16 17.76
C LYS A 581 -10.48 -12.15 18.91
N SER A 582 -11.29 -11.11 18.76
CA SER A 582 -11.57 -10.17 19.86
C SER A 582 -12.05 -10.92 21.10
N GLY A 583 -11.51 -10.56 22.26
CA GLY A 583 -11.86 -11.15 23.55
C GLY A 583 -11.04 -12.37 23.97
N ASP A 584 -10.27 -12.99 23.06
CA ASP A 584 -9.24 -13.95 23.44
C ASP A 584 -8.13 -13.27 24.27
N TYR A 585 -7.36 -14.02 25.04
CA TYR A 585 -6.31 -13.44 25.88
C TYR A 585 -5.17 -14.42 26.19
N PHE A 586 -4.03 -13.86 26.58
CA PHE A 586 -2.89 -14.62 27.11
C PHE A 586 -2.81 -14.48 28.63
N THR A 587 -2.38 -15.53 29.33
CA THR A 587 -2.01 -15.45 30.76
C THR A 587 -0.50 -15.52 30.90
N GLY A 588 0.10 -14.42 31.33
CA GLY A 588 1.56 -14.26 31.44
C GLY A 588 2.11 -13.15 30.54
N ARG A 589 3.44 -13.09 30.51
CA ARG A 589 4.20 -12.01 29.88
C ARG A 589 4.49 -12.31 28.40
N ILE A 590 4.28 -11.32 27.55
CA ILE A 590 4.76 -11.28 26.17
C ILE A 590 5.80 -10.16 26.09
N ALA A 591 6.98 -10.44 25.54
CA ALA A 591 8.07 -9.47 25.46
C ALA A 591 8.78 -9.51 24.10
N GLY A 592 9.35 -8.37 23.71
CA GLY A 592 10.10 -8.23 22.46
C GLY A 592 10.65 -6.82 22.29
N PRO A 593 11.61 -6.62 21.36
CA PRO A 593 12.10 -5.28 21.04
C PRO A 593 11.04 -4.44 20.34
N VAL A 594 11.03 -3.12 20.59
CA VAL A 594 10.23 -2.17 19.80
C VAL A 594 10.87 -2.00 18.43
N THR A 595 10.04 -2.01 17.38
CA THR A 595 10.42 -1.77 15.99
C THR A 595 9.37 -0.92 15.32
N TYR A 596 9.68 -0.39 14.13
CA TYR A 596 8.77 0.45 13.36
C TYR A 596 8.53 -0.09 11.95
N SER A 597 7.29 -0.02 11.45
CA SER A 597 6.95 -0.27 10.04
C SER A 597 5.52 0.15 9.71
N TYR A 598 5.27 0.55 8.46
CA TYR A 598 3.96 0.97 7.98
C TYR A 598 3.33 2.04 8.89
N THR A 599 4.08 3.12 9.20
CA THR A 599 3.59 4.23 10.06
C THR A 599 3.13 3.84 11.46
N ASN A 600 3.67 2.75 12.02
CA ASN A 600 3.31 2.25 13.36
C ASN A 600 4.52 1.62 14.07
N TYR A 601 4.66 1.94 15.36
CA TYR A 601 5.52 1.19 16.27
C TYR A 601 4.87 -0.13 16.69
N LYS A 602 5.71 -1.15 16.90
CA LYS A 602 5.28 -2.53 17.16
C LYS A 602 6.26 -3.20 18.10
N VAL A 603 5.77 -4.11 18.93
CA VAL A 603 6.62 -5.02 19.69
C VAL A 603 6.87 -6.27 18.84
N TYR A 604 8.13 -6.57 18.51
CA TYR A 604 8.46 -7.73 17.69
C TYR A 604 8.57 -9.00 18.53
N VAL A 605 7.66 -9.95 18.31
CA VAL A 605 7.49 -11.12 19.19
C VAL A 605 7.81 -12.40 18.43
N ASP A 606 8.63 -13.27 19.05
CA ASP A 606 8.76 -14.65 18.59
C ASP A 606 7.52 -15.43 19.04
N ASP A 607 6.68 -15.84 18.09
CA ASP A 607 5.42 -16.52 18.38
C ASP A 607 5.61 -17.92 19.00
N SER A 608 6.82 -18.48 18.98
CA SER A 608 7.15 -19.70 19.73
C SER A 608 7.30 -19.48 21.24
N THR A 609 7.38 -18.23 21.69
CA THR A 609 7.53 -17.86 23.11
C THR A 609 6.24 -17.33 23.74
N LEU A 610 5.15 -17.24 22.97
CA LEU A 610 3.86 -16.78 23.48
C LEU A 610 3.37 -17.67 24.63
N PRO A 611 2.80 -17.09 25.69
CA PRO A 611 2.09 -17.86 26.71
C PRO A 611 0.91 -18.65 26.12
N PRO A 612 0.30 -19.56 26.90
CA PRO A 612 -0.94 -20.22 26.47
C PRO A 612 -2.02 -19.19 26.12
N LEU A 613 -2.58 -19.33 24.92
CA LEU A 613 -3.77 -18.61 24.47
C LEU A 613 -5.01 -19.20 25.16
N HIS A 614 -5.88 -18.33 25.67
CA HIS A 614 -7.19 -18.68 26.21
C HIS A 614 -8.27 -18.07 25.34
N GLU A 615 -9.25 -18.91 25.02
CA GLU A 615 -10.37 -18.50 24.18
C GLU A 615 -11.37 -17.66 24.99
N GLY A 616 -11.76 -16.52 24.43
CA GLY A 616 -12.83 -15.68 24.96
C GLY A 616 -14.23 -16.26 24.69
N THR A 617 -15.25 -15.59 25.21
CA THR A 617 -16.66 -15.99 25.01
C THR A 617 -17.29 -15.42 23.74
N THR A 618 -16.57 -14.55 23.01
CA THR A 618 -17.06 -13.87 21.80
C THR A 618 -17.36 -14.88 20.68
N GLN A 619 -18.56 -14.81 20.11
CA GLN A 619 -19.03 -15.67 19.02
C GLN A 619 -19.76 -14.82 17.96
N PRO A 620 -19.77 -15.23 16.69
CA PRO A 620 -20.55 -14.55 15.65
C PRO A 620 -22.03 -14.44 16.03
N GLU A 621 -22.62 -13.27 15.77
CA GLU A 621 -23.98 -12.96 16.18
C GLU A 621 -25.05 -13.43 15.18
N THR A 622 -26.30 -13.39 15.64
CA THR A 622 -27.49 -13.49 14.80
C THR A 622 -28.43 -12.37 15.24
N THR A 623 -29.04 -11.67 14.28
CA THR A 623 -29.91 -10.54 14.61
C THR A 623 -31.10 -10.98 15.45
N THR A 624 -31.54 -10.10 16.35
CA THR A 624 -32.80 -10.28 17.08
C THR A 624 -34.02 -9.81 16.28
N ILE A 625 -33.80 -9.12 15.16
CA ILE A 625 -34.87 -8.65 14.27
C ILE A 625 -35.40 -9.84 13.48
N LEU A 626 -36.68 -10.17 13.68
CA LEU A 626 -37.37 -11.22 12.94
C LEU A 626 -38.20 -10.63 11.79
N PRO A 627 -38.24 -11.26 10.61
CA PRO A 627 -39.13 -10.86 9.53
C PRO A 627 -40.60 -10.83 9.98
N SER A 628 -41.35 -9.88 9.44
CA SER A 628 -42.79 -9.75 9.68
C SER A 628 -43.51 -9.49 8.36
N GLU A 629 -44.73 -10.00 8.22
CA GLU A 629 -45.57 -9.74 7.05
C GLU A 629 -45.80 -8.25 6.82
N ASP A 630 -46.01 -7.47 7.88
CA ASP A 630 -46.40 -6.05 7.78
C ASP A 630 -45.23 -5.07 7.85
N LYS A 631 -43.99 -5.55 7.95
CA LYS A 631 -42.79 -4.70 8.07
C LYS A 631 -41.75 -5.05 7.01
N LEU A 632 -41.02 -4.04 6.57
CA LEU A 632 -39.99 -4.15 5.55
C LEU A 632 -38.61 -4.28 6.19
N THR A 633 -37.81 -5.26 5.80
CA THR A 633 -36.42 -5.43 6.25
C THR A 633 -35.43 -5.04 5.15
N ILE A 634 -34.45 -4.19 5.48
CA ILE A 634 -33.44 -3.69 4.55
C ILE A 634 -32.06 -3.85 5.19
N ALA A 635 -31.16 -4.58 4.53
CA ALA A 635 -29.79 -4.79 4.98
C ALA A 635 -28.78 -4.03 4.12
N SER A 636 -27.62 -3.73 4.71
CA SER A 636 -26.42 -3.25 4.02
C SER A 636 -25.29 -4.25 4.27
N TYR A 637 -24.60 -4.68 3.22
CA TYR A 637 -23.46 -5.59 3.40
C TYR A 637 -22.40 -5.41 2.32
N ASN A 638 -21.21 -4.93 2.73
CA ASN A 638 -19.97 -5.04 1.95
C ASN A 638 -19.45 -6.48 2.02
N ILE A 639 -19.40 -7.15 0.87
CA ILE A 639 -19.02 -8.57 0.74
C ILE A 639 -17.60 -8.78 0.19
N GLU A 640 -16.79 -7.72 0.17
CA GLU A 640 -15.34 -7.72 -0.07
C GLU A 640 -14.94 -8.38 -1.40
N ASN A 641 -14.91 -7.58 -2.47
CA ASN A 641 -14.45 -7.96 -3.82
C ASN A 641 -15.05 -9.27 -4.36
N PHE A 642 -16.37 -9.41 -4.28
CA PHE A 642 -17.06 -10.66 -4.61
C PHE A 642 -17.25 -10.85 -6.12
N SER A 643 -16.87 -12.01 -6.66
CA SER A 643 -17.10 -12.37 -8.07
C SER A 643 -17.52 -13.83 -8.29
N ALA A 644 -17.92 -14.15 -9.53
CA ALA A 644 -18.10 -15.53 -9.97
C ALA A 644 -16.77 -16.29 -10.17
N ASP A 645 -15.63 -15.59 -10.26
CA ASP A 645 -14.33 -16.24 -10.38
C ASP A 645 -13.93 -16.92 -9.06
N SER A 646 -13.92 -18.25 -9.08
CA SER A 646 -13.51 -19.10 -7.96
C SER A 646 -12.08 -18.85 -7.48
N LYS A 647 -11.21 -18.24 -8.30
CA LYS A 647 -9.82 -17.91 -7.94
C LYS A 647 -9.76 -16.70 -7.00
N SER A 648 -10.63 -15.71 -7.19
CA SER A 648 -10.70 -14.51 -6.33
C SER A 648 -11.75 -14.64 -5.23
N THR A 649 -12.82 -15.41 -5.45
CA THR A 649 -13.85 -15.67 -4.45
C THR A 649 -14.05 -17.17 -4.27
N SER A 650 -13.56 -17.72 -3.15
CA SER A 650 -13.68 -19.15 -2.84
C SER A 650 -15.13 -19.57 -2.60
N ASP A 651 -15.46 -20.84 -2.87
CA ASP A 651 -16.79 -21.39 -2.59
C ASP A 651 -17.16 -21.30 -1.11
N ALA A 652 -16.16 -21.44 -0.21
CA ALA A 652 -16.36 -21.29 1.23
C ALA A 652 -16.82 -19.87 1.60
N LYS A 653 -16.21 -18.83 0.99
CA LYS A 653 -16.63 -17.44 1.17
C LYS A 653 -18.06 -17.24 0.65
N VAL A 654 -18.40 -17.76 -0.53
CA VAL A 654 -19.78 -17.66 -1.07
C VAL A 654 -20.80 -18.30 -0.15
N GLN A 655 -20.55 -19.53 0.31
CA GLN A 655 -21.43 -20.24 1.22
C GLN A 655 -21.58 -19.51 2.56
N ARG A 656 -20.50 -18.92 3.07
CA ARG A 656 -20.54 -18.16 4.32
C ARG A 656 -21.34 -16.87 4.18
N ILE A 657 -21.17 -16.11 3.08
CA ILE A 657 -21.98 -14.91 2.79
C ILE A 657 -23.46 -15.30 2.66
N ALA A 658 -23.77 -16.37 1.93
CA ALA A 658 -25.15 -16.88 1.82
C ALA A 658 -25.74 -17.23 3.19
N LYS A 659 -24.96 -17.89 4.06
CA LYS A 659 -25.36 -18.16 5.45
C LYS A 659 -25.57 -16.88 6.25
N SER A 660 -24.77 -15.83 6.05
CA SER A 660 -25.00 -14.52 6.70
C SER A 660 -26.38 -13.97 6.36
N PHE A 661 -26.77 -14.03 5.08
CA PHE A 661 -28.10 -13.58 4.68
C PHE A 661 -29.22 -14.42 5.28
N VAL A 662 -29.09 -15.75 5.25
CA VAL A 662 -30.19 -16.64 5.63
C VAL A 662 -30.30 -16.84 7.14
N ALA A 663 -29.19 -17.20 7.79
CA ALA A 663 -29.16 -17.55 9.20
C ALA A 663 -28.94 -16.31 10.08
N ASP A 664 -27.94 -15.49 9.77
CA ASP A 664 -27.52 -14.41 10.68
C ASP A 664 -28.43 -13.18 10.56
N LEU A 665 -28.99 -12.91 9.37
CA LEU A 665 -29.86 -11.76 9.06
C LEU A 665 -31.33 -12.13 8.79
N HIS A 666 -31.69 -13.42 8.88
CA HIS A 666 -33.05 -13.92 8.65
C HIS A 666 -33.69 -13.56 7.30
N SER A 667 -32.91 -13.58 6.21
CA SER A 667 -33.34 -13.31 4.83
C SER A 667 -34.07 -11.98 4.63
N PRO A 668 -33.36 -10.83 4.70
CA PRO A 668 -33.94 -9.50 4.53
C PRO A 668 -34.73 -9.33 3.22
N ASP A 669 -35.75 -8.47 3.20
CA ASP A 669 -36.56 -8.21 2.00
C ASP A 669 -35.75 -7.52 0.89
N ILE A 670 -34.88 -6.58 1.28
CA ILE A 670 -33.95 -5.85 0.40
C ILE A 670 -32.55 -5.92 1.03
N ILE A 671 -31.53 -6.12 0.20
CA ILE A 671 -30.12 -6.08 0.60
C ILE A 671 -29.39 -5.14 -0.35
N GLY A 672 -28.86 -4.05 0.17
CA GLY A 672 -27.84 -3.25 -0.52
C GLY A 672 -26.51 -3.97 -0.48
N LEU A 673 -26.07 -4.40 -1.66
CA LEU A 673 -24.89 -5.23 -1.84
C LEU A 673 -23.72 -4.35 -2.28
N ILE A 674 -22.65 -4.35 -1.51
CA ILE A 674 -21.47 -3.52 -1.75
C ILE A 674 -20.26 -4.42 -2.06
N GLU A 675 -19.40 -3.94 -2.96
CA GLU A 675 -18.23 -4.66 -3.48
C GLU A 675 -18.53 -5.91 -4.33
N VAL A 676 -19.51 -5.80 -5.23
CA VAL A 676 -19.68 -6.78 -6.30
C VAL A 676 -18.68 -6.48 -7.42
N GLN A 677 -17.95 -7.49 -7.89
CA GLN A 677 -17.01 -7.46 -9.01
C GLN A 677 -17.53 -8.22 -10.23
N ASP A 678 -16.92 -7.91 -11.39
CA ASP A 678 -17.32 -8.46 -12.68
C ASP A 678 -17.35 -9.98 -12.65
N ASN A 679 -18.04 -10.57 -13.62
CA ASN A 679 -18.13 -12.03 -13.72
C ASN A 679 -16.75 -12.71 -13.69
N ASN A 680 -15.72 -12.04 -14.23
CA ASN A 680 -14.34 -12.50 -14.29
C ASN A 680 -13.42 -11.88 -13.20
N GLY A 681 -14.01 -11.33 -12.11
CA GLY A 681 -13.27 -10.73 -11.00
C GLY A 681 -12.51 -9.48 -11.43
N ALA A 682 -11.24 -9.37 -11.06
CA ALA A 682 -10.39 -8.21 -11.37
C ALA A 682 -9.72 -8.26 -12.76
N THR A 683 -10.22 -9.10 -13.67
CA THR A 683 -9.60 -9.27 -14.99
C THR A 683 -9.96 -8.08 -15.89
N ASN A 684 -8.97 -7.25 -16.22
CA ASN A 684 -9.16 -6.04 -17.04
C ASN A 684 -9.23 -6.36 -18.55
N ASP A 685 -10.32 -6.98 -19.01
CA ASP A 685 -10.57 -7.33 -20.43
C ASP A 685 -11.73 -6.54 -21.08
N GLY A 686 -12.31 -5.59 -20.35
CA GLY A 686 -13.46 -4.80 -20.78
C GLY A 686 -14.82 -5.36 -20.36
N THR A 687 -14.86 -6.52 -19.71
CA THR A 687 -16.08 -7.04 -19.07
C THR A 687 -16.51 -6.09 -17.95
N THR A 688 -17.79 -5.73 -17.90
CA THR A 688 -18.40 -4.97 -16.79
C THR A 688 -19.66 -5.62 -16.23
N ASP A 689 -20.06 -6.78 -16.79
CA ASP A 689 -21.24 -7.52 -16.37
C ASP A 689 -20.98 -8.26 -15.06
N ALA A 690 -21.95 -8.19 -14.14
CA ALA A 690 -21.94 -8.80 -12.82
C ALA A 690 -22.97 -9.94 -12.67
N SER A 691 -23.72 -10.25 -13.73
CA SER A 691 -24.87 -11.15 -13.66
C SER A 691 -24.54 -12.56 -13.17
N GLN A 692 -23.38 -13.12 -13.54
CA GLN A 692 -22.93 -14.44 -13.08
C GLN A 692 -22.43 -14.39 -11.64
N SER A 693 -21.77 -13.30 -11.23
CA SER A 693 -21.41 -13.07 -9.82
C SER A 693 -22.66 -13.12 -8.96
N ALA A 694 -23.67 -12.32 -9.31
CA ALA A 694 -24.96 -12.32 -8.60
C ALA A 694 -25.65 -13.69 -8.63
N ALA A 695 -25.69 -14.36 -9.79
CA ALA A 695 -26.32 -15.67 -9.92
C ALA A 695 -25.66 -16.74 -9.02
N ARG A 696 -24.33 -16.72 -8.91
CA ARG A 696 -23.58 -17.63 -8.01
C ARG A 696 -23.97 -17.42 -6.56
N LEU A 697 -24.10 -16.16 -6.12
CA LEU A 697 -24.52 -15.82 -4.77
C LEU A 697 -25.98 -16.22 -4.50
N ILE A 698 -26.90 -15.92 -5.43
CA ILE A 698 -28.31 -16.28 -5.33
C ILE A 698 -28.47 -17.80 -5.21
N ALA A 699 -27.75 -18.57 -6.04
CA ALA A 699 -27.79 -20.03 -5.97
C ALA A 699 -27.34 -20.56 -4.60
N ALA A 700 -26.29 -19.96 -4.01
CA ALA A 700 -25.83 -20.31 -2.67
C ALA A 700 -26.84 -19.93 -1.58
N ILE A 701 -27.50 -18.78 -1.70
CA ILE A 701 -28.58 -18.36 -0.79
C ILE A 701 -29.74 -19.35 -0.83
N GLN A 702 -30.19 -19.76 -2.02
CA GLN A 702 -31.24 -20.75 -2.18
C GLN A 702 -30.82 -22.12 -1.60
N ALA A 703 -29.57 -22.53 -1.81
CA ALA A 703 -29.03 -23.76 -1.24
C ALA A 703 -28.96 -23.71 0.30
N ALA A 704 -28.74 -22.53 0.89
CA ALA A 704 -28.79 -22.31 2.33
C ALA A 704 -30.23 -22.24 2.89
N GLY A 705 -31.27 -22.31 2.04
CA GLY A 705 -32.67 -22.26 2.43
C GLY A 705 -33.31 -20.86 2.36
N GLY A 706 -32.61 -19.88 1.80
CA GLY A 706 -33.11 -18.52 1.59
C GLY A 706 -34.02 -18.37 0.36
N PRO A 707 -34.56 -17.17 0.14
CA PRO A 707 -35.41 -16.89 -1.02
C PRO A 707 -34.61 -16.83 -2.32
N ALA A 708 -35.32 -17.04 -3.43
CA ALA A 708 -34.81 -16.71 -4.76
C ALA A 708 -34.82 -15.19 -4.94
N TYR A 709 -33.75 -14.52 -4.50
CA TYR A 709 -33.59 -13.08 -4.68
C TYR A 709 -33.50 -12.71 -6.16
N THR A 710 -34.03 -11.54 -6.49
CA THR A 710 -33.75 -10.85 -7.76
C THR A 710 -32.61 -9.89 -7.55
N TYR A 711 -31.61 -9.91 -8.44
CA TYR A 711 -30.52 -8.95 -8.46
C TYR A 711 -30.78 -7.84 -9.46
N VAL A 712 -30.50 -6.60 -9.07
CA VAL A 712 -30.51 -5.43 -9.97
C VAL A 712 -29.32 -4.51 -9.68
N ASP A 713 -28.69 -4.05 -10.76
CA ASP A 713 -27.63 -3.06 -10.74
C ASP A 713 -27.64 -2.21 -12.03
N ILE A 714 -26.66 -1.31 -12.12
CA ILE A 714 -26.32 -0.63 -13.37
C ILE A 714 -24.83 -0.87 -13.57
N ALA A 715 -24.47 -1.70 -14.55
CA ALA A 715 -23.08 -1.98 -14.90
C ALA A 715 -22.32 -0.66 -15.13
N PRO A 716 -21.15 -0.47 -14.50
CA PRO A 716 -20.29 0.68 -14.80
C PRO A 716 -19.84 0.71 -16.26
N GLU A 717 -19.45 1.89 -16.72
CA GLU A 717 -18.56 1.98 -17.88
C GLU A 717 -17.17 1.49 -17.48
N ASN A 718 -16.51 0.75 -18.37
CA ASN A 718 -15.25 0.08 -18.07
C ASN A 718 -14.18 1.05 -17.54
N ASN A 719 -13.66 0.75 -16.35
CA ASN A 719 -12.65 1.52 -15.61
C ASN A 719 -13.02 2.98 -15.33
N GLN A 720 -14.31 3.35 -15.38
CA GLN A 720 -14.77 4.71 -15.07
C GLN A 720 -15.20 4.88 -13.61
N ASP A 721 -15.53 3.79 -12.93
CA ASP A 721 -15.84 3.77 -11.50
C ASP A 721 -14.59 3.33 -10.72
N GLY A 722 -14.45 3.78 -9.47
CA GLY A 722 -13.30 3.41 -8.63
C GLY A 722 -13.29 1.96 -8.20
N GLY A 723 -12.16 1.46 -7.69
CA GLY A 723 -12.09 0.11 -7.11
C GLY A 723 -10.79 -0.59 -7.46
N GLN A 724 -10.80 -1.91 -7.33
CA GLN A 724 -9.77 -2.73 -7.93
C GLN A 724 -9.82 -2.58 -9.45
N GLU A 725 -8.67 -2.26 -10.05
CA GLU A 725 -8.53 -2.13 -11.50
C GLU A 725 -9.05 -3.38 -12.21
N GLY A 726 -9.81 -3.19 -13.29
CA GLY A 726 -10.39 -4.27 -14.08
C GLY A 726 -11.63 -4.93 -13.50
N GLY A 727 -11.93 -4.76 -12.20
CA GLY A 727 -13.09 -5.42 -11.57
C GLY A 727 -14.38 -4.60 -11.54
N ASN A 728 -14.31 -3.35 -12.00
CA ASN A 728 -15.43 -2.39 -12.09
C ASN A 728 -16.34 -2.42 -10.85
N ILE A 729 -15.76 -2.47 -9.65
CA ILE A 729 -16.50 -2.69 -8.40
C ILE A 729 -17.75 -1.81 -8.34
N ARG A 730 -18.89 -2.39 -7.99
CA ARG A 730 -20.15 -1.64 -7.88
C ARG A 730 -20.95 -1.96 -6.62
N VAL A 731 -21.99 -1.16 -6.47
CA VAL A 731 -23.13 -1.42 -5.59
C VAL A 731 -24.30 -1.97 -6.41
N GLY A 732 -25.13 -2.80 -5.78
CA GLY A 732 -26.35 -3.36 -6.36
C GLY A 732 -27.38 -3.70 -5.30
N PHE A 733 -28.51 -4.24 -5.70
CA PHE A 733 -29.54 -4.72 -4.77
C PHE A 733 -29.91 -6.18 -5.03
N LEU A 734 -30.02 -6.97 -3.96
CA LEU A 734 -30.81 -8.20 -3.95
C LEU A 734 -32.17 -7.89 -3.29
N TYR A 735 -33.28 -8.35 -3.86
CA TYR A 735 -34.59 -8.18 -3.24
C TYR A 735 -35.53 -9.38 -3.43
N ASN A 736 -36.34 -9.67 -2.41
CA ASN A 736 -37.27 -10.78 -2.42
C ASN A 736 -38.53 -10.37 -3.20
N ALA A 737 -38.63 -10.84 -4.45
CA ALA A 737 -39.72 -10.48 -5.37
C ALA A 737 -41.12 -10.91 -4.91
N ASN A 738 -41.23 -11.80 -3.90
CA ASN A 738 -42.52 -12.15 -3.30
C ASN A 738 -43.02 -11.11 -2.29
N ARG A 739 -42.16 -10.17 -1.91
CA ARG A 739 -42.36 -9.23 -0.80
C ARG A 739 -42.36 -7.79 -1.28
N VAL A 740 -41.40 -7.47 -2.16
CA VAL A 740 -41.21 -6.13 -2.72
C VAL A 740 -41.07 -6.21 -4.23
N SER A 741 -41.45 -5.13 -4.91
CA SER A 741 -41.15 -4.93 -6.33
C SER A 741 -40.42 -3.61 -6.51
N LEU A 742 -39.71 -3.45 -7.62
CA LEU A 742 -39.38 -2.12 -8.12
C LEU A 742 -40.66 -1.41 -8.58
N SER A 743 -40.64 -0.08 -8.63
CA SER A 743 -41.71 0.68 -9.27
C SER A 743 -41.79 0.38 -10.78
N ASP A 744 -42.91 0.74 -11.41
CA ASP A 744 -43.22 0.49 -12.83
C ASP A 744 -42.46 1.39 -13.81
N LYS A 745 -41.45 2.10 -13.32
CA LYS A 745 -40.62 3.07 -14.05
C LYS A 745 -39.44 2.39 -14.73
N PRO A 746 -38.87 2.97 -15.80
CA PRO A 746 -37.69 2.41 -16.46
C PRO A 746 -36.46 2.40 -15.55
N ILE A 747 -35.53 1.50 -15.84
CA ILE A 747 -34.19 1.46 -15.26
C ILE A 747 -33.27 2.39 -16.08
N GLY A 748 -32.44 3.17 -15.39
CA GLY A 748 -31.48 4.09 -16.01
C GLY A 748 -30.24 3.39 -16.57
N THR A 749 -29.41 4.17 -17.27
CA THR A 749 -28.10 3.74 -17.78
C THR A 749 -26.96 4.21 -16.87
N ALA A 750 -25.72 3.80 -17.18
CA ALA A 750 -24.53 4.20 -16.42
C ALA A 750 -24.29 5.72 -16.34
N THR A 751 -24.81 6.48 -17.31
CA THR A 751 -24.62 7.93 -17.45
C THR A 751 -25.91 8.74 -17.30
N GLN A 752 -27.06 8.08 -17.12
CA GLN A 752 -28.34 8.74 -16.90
C GLN A 752 -28.56 9.02 -15.41
N ALA A 753 -28.76 10.29 -15.06
CA ALA A 753 -29.12 10.69 -13.70
C ALA A 753 -30.55 10.26 -13.35
N VAL A 754 -30.72 9.69 -12.15
CA VAL A 754 -32.03 9.62 -11.48
C VAL A 754 -32.33 10.96 -10.82
N VAL A 755 -33.58 11.39 -10.91
CA VAL A 755 -34.04 12.65 -10.32
C VAL A 755 -35.41 12.46 -9.67
N TRP A 756 -35.74 13.38 -8.75
CA TRP A 756 -37.06 13.46 -8.15
C TRP A 756 -38.04 14.23 -9.05
N GLU A 757 -39.16 13.61 -9.38
CA GLU A 757 -40.28 14.19 -10.10
C GLU A 757 -41.58 13.97 -9.31
N ASN A 758 -42.23 15.05 -8.93
CA ASN A 758 -43.50 15.04 -8.17
C ASN A 758 -43.45 14.20 -6.88
N GLY A 759 -42.31 14.21 -6.18
CA GLY A 759 -42.16 13.51 -4.89
C GLY A 759 -41.81 12.02 -5.00
N GLU A 760 -41.44 11.57 -6.19
CA GLU A 760 -41.03 10.19 -6.50
C GLU A 760 -39.80 10.18 -7.42
N LEU A 761 -39.13 9.04 -7.59
CA LEU A 761 -38.04 8.95 -8.57
C LEU A 761 -38.59 8.87 -10.00
N ASN A 762 -37.92 9.44 -10.99
CA ASN A 762 -38.31 9.29 -12.40
C ASN A 762 -37.92 7.92 -12.99
N LEU A 763 -36.98 7.22 -12.34
CA LEU A 763 -36.51 5.88 -12.68
C LEU A 763 -36.79 4.94 -11.51
N SER A 764 -37.04 3.66 -11.79
CA SER A 764 -37.14 2.65 -10.73
C SER A 764 -35.78 2.30 -10.14
N LEU A 765 -34.72 2.46 -10.94
CA LEU A 765 -33.32 2.30 -10.57
C LEU A 765 -32.46 3.27 -11.37
N GLY A 766 -31.56 4.01 -10.74
CA GLY A 766 -30.66 4.93 -11.45
C GLY A 766 -29.50 5.43 -10.59
N ARG A 767 -28.50 6.05 -11.21
CA ARG A 767 -27.33 6.61 -10.53
C ARG A 767 -27.56 8.09 -10.18
N ILE A 768 -27.10 8.52 -9.01
CA ILE A 768 -27.22 9.93 -8.60
C ILE A 768 -26.10 10.75 -9.24
N ASP A 769 -26.49 11.75 -10.05
CA ASP A 769 -25.59 12.70 -10.72
C ASP A 769 -24.33 12.05 -11.35
N PRO A 770 -24.46 11.02 -12.22
CA PRO A 770 -23.34 10.17 -12.60
C PRO A 770 -22.28 10.84 -13.47
N THR A 771 -22.54 12.05 -13.97
CA THR A 771 -21.59 12.83 -14.77
C THR A 771 -20.78 13.83 -13.95
N ASN A 772 -21.04 13.94 -12.64
CA ASN A 772 -20.30 14.83 -11.76
C ASN A 772 -18.83 14.39 -11.63
N SER A 773 -17.90 15.34 -11.73
CA SER A 773 -16.46 15.05 -11.65
C SER A 773 -16.01 14.51 -10.30
N ALA A 774 -16.78 14.74 -9.23
CA ALA A 774 -16.50 14.18 -7.90
C ALA A 774 -16.51 12.64 -7.90
N TRP A 775 -17.23 12.00 -8.83
CA TRP A 775 -17.29 10.55 -8.97
C TRP A 775 -16.06 9.92 -9.65
N ALA A 776 -15.12 10.72 -10.15
CA ALA A 776 -13.94 10.20 -10.84
C ALA A 776 -13.21 9.16 -9.96
N ALA A 777 -13.05 7.93 -10.43
CA ALA A 777 -12.43 6.84 -9.68
C ALA A 777 -13.08 6.55 -8.30
N VAL A 778 -14.41 6.73 -8.18
CA VAL A 778 -15.21 6.30 -7.02
C VAL A 778 -16.47 5.59 -7.52
N ARG A 779 -17.07 4.72 -6.70
CA ARG A 779 -18.34 4.06 -7.03
C ARG A 779 -19.47 5.09 -7.01
N LYS A 780 -20.33 5.09 -8.04
CA LYS A 780 -21.49 5.97 -8.11
C LYS A 780 -22.65 5.41 -7.29
N THR A 781 -23.27 6.22 -6.45
CA THR A 781 -24.42 5.79 -5.63
C THR A 781 -25.61 5.40 -6.49
N LEU A 782 -26.21 4.26 -6.16
CA LEU A 782 -27.37 3.69 -6.84
C LEU A 782 -28.63 3.95 -6.03
N ALA A 783 -29.64 4.57 -6.65
CA ALA A 783 -30.96 4.81 -6.05
C ALA A 783 -31.99 3.88 -6.67
N ALA A 784 -32.79 3.22 -5.83
CA ALA A 784 -33.90 2.36 -6.24
C ALA A 784 -35.20 2.80 -5.55
N GLU A 785 -36.32 2.79 -6.30
CA GLU A 785 -37.65 2.99 -5.75
C GLU A 785 -38.38 1.64 -5.66
N PHE A 786 -38.49 1.12 -4.44
CA PHE A 786 -39.20 -0.11 -4.13
C PHE A 786 -40.65 0.18 -3.70
N VAL A 787 -41.54 -0.78 -3.95
CA VAL A 787 -42.93 -0.79 -3.51
C VAL A 787 -43.12 -1.97 -2.56
N PHE A 788 -43.52 -1.67 -1.33
CA PHE A 788 -43.87 -2.65 -0.30
C PHE A 788 -45.30 -2.38 0.16
N LYS A 789 -46.21 -3.34 -0.06
CA LYS A 789 -47.64 -3.22 0.32
C LYS A 789 -48.30 -1.91 -0.15
N GLY A 790 -47.90 -1.42 -1.33
CA GLY A 790 -48.42 -0.19 -1.93
C GLY A 790 -47.76 1.11 -1.45
N GLU A 791 -46.87 1.05 -0.45
CA GLU A 791 -46.08 2.19 0.00
C GLU A 791 -44.71 2.19 -0.69
N LYS A 792 -44.25 3.37 -1.09
CA LYS A 792 -42.96 3.56 -1.77
C LYS A 792 -41.83 3.78 -0.77
N VAL A 793 -40.68 3.19 -1.04
CA VAL A 793 -39.43 3.40 -0.30
C VAL A 793 -38.29 3.61 -1.29
N VAL A 794 -37.58 4.72 -1.14
CA VAL A 794 -36.37 5.01 -1.91
C VAL A 794 -35.16 4.52 -1.11
N VAL A 795 -34.39 3.60 -1.70
CA VAL A 795 -33.19 3.04 -1.07
C VAL A 795 -31.96 3.45 -1.88
N LEU A 796 -30.98 4.04 -1.21
CA LEU A 796 -29.72 4.51 -1.79
C LEU A 796 -28.58 3.63 -1.29
N ALA A 797 -27.95 2.86 -2.18
CA ALA A 797 -26.76 2.06 -1.88
C ALA A 797 -25.51 2.84 -2.30
N ASN A 798 -24.57 3.01 -1.38
CA ASN A 798 -23.35 3.79 -1.62
C ASN A 798 -22.07 3.03 -1.23
N HIS A 799 -20.96 3.45 -1.85
CA HIS A 799 -19.60 3.05 -1.48
C HIS A 799 -18.69 4.27 -1.76
N LEU A 800 -18.46 5.09 -0.74
CA LEU A 800 -17.73 6.36 -0.91
C LEU A 800 -16.21 6.17 -1.00
N ASN A 801 -15.49 7.27 -1.23
CA ASN A 801 -14.04 7.26 -1.39
C ASN A 801 -13.33 6.74 -0.12
N SER A 802 -12.48 5.72 -0.29
CA SER A 802 -11.67 5.16 0.79
C SER A 802 -10.75 6.18 1.46
N LYS A 803 -10.29 5.87 2.68
CA LYS A 803 -9.31 6.69 3.42
C LYS A 803 -7.87 6.56 2.91
N ARG A 804 -7.65 5.88 1.78
CA ARG A 804 -6.32 5.78 1.15
C ARG A 804 -5.83 7.17 0.73
N GLY A 805 -4.54 7.44 0.99
CA GLY A 805 -3.91 8.74 0.76
C GLY A 805 -3.87 9.64 2.00
N ASP A 806 -4.57 9.27 3.08
CA ASP A 806 -4.39 9.91 4.39
C ASP A 806 -3.06 9.46 5.02
N THR A 807 -2.43 10.32 5.82
CA THR A 807 -1.16 9.98 6.49
C THR A 807 -1.41 9.15 7.76
N GLY A 808 -0.50 8.24 8.08
CA GLY A 808 -0.60 7.39 9.28
C GLY A 808 -0.43 8.17 10.59
N LEU A 809 -1.02 7.64 11.67
CA LEU A 809 -0.98 8.27 13.01
C LEU A 809 0.46 8.44 13.51
N TYR A 810 1.30 7.41 13.44
CA TYR A 810 2.70 7.48 13.86
C TYR A 810 3.65 7.72 12.67
N GLY A 811 3.25 8.60 11.74
CA GLY A 811 4.07 9.00 10.60
C GLY A 811 4.84 10.30 10.87
N LYS A 812 5.77 10.65 9.97
CA LYS A 812 6.58 11.88 10.07
C LYS A 812 5.87 13.17 9.66
N ILE A 813 4.58 13.10 9.34
CA ILE A 813 3.74 14.25 8.97
C ILE A 813 2.77 14.46 10.12
N GLN A 814 3.03 15.49 10.93
CA GLN A 814 2.19 15.90 12.06
C GLN A 814 1.80 17.39 11.95
N PRO A 815 0.55 17.76 12.31
CA PRO A 815 -0.57 16.85 12.52
C PRO A 815 -0.93 16.08 11.24
N ILE A 816 -1.59 14.94 11.38
CA ILE A 816 -1.95 14.07 10.24
C ILE A 816 -2.72 14.83 9.15
N SER A 817 -2.51 14.44 7.90
CA SER A 817 -3.22 14.96 6.73
C SER A 817 -4.30 13.98 6.27
N LEU A 818 -5.56 14.38 6.40
CA LEU A 818 -6.74 13.60 5.98
C LEU A 818 -7.23 14.04 4.59
N GLN A 819 -6.37 13.94 3.57
CA GLN A 819 -6.64 14.47 2.22
C GLN A 819 -7.85 13.84 1.55
N SER A 820 -8.17 12.59 1.88
CA SER A 820 -9.27 11.85 1.29
C SER A 820 -10.65 12.38 1.70
N GLU A 821 -10.75 13.13 2.81
CA GLU A 821 -12.01 13.69 3.33
C GLU A 821 -12.63 14.73 2.42
N VAL A 822 -11.81 15.54 1.75
CA VAL A 822 -12.30 16.59 0.83
C VAL A 822 -13.21 15.99 -0.24
N LYS A 823 -12.84 14.83 -0.77
CA LYS A 823 -13.65 14.12 -1.76
C LYS A 823 -14.88 13.48 -1.13
N ARG A 824 -14.78 12.88 0.05
CA ARG A 824 -15.95 12.34 0.77
C ARG A 824 -16.98 13.43 1.06
N HIS A 825 -16.57 14.62 1.48
CA HIS A 825 -17.47 15.74 1.70
C HIS A 825 -18.20 16.17 0.42
N ALA A 826 -17.50 16.23 -0.72
CA ALA A 826 -18.13 16.56 -2.00
C ALA A 826 -19.18 15.50 -2.42
N LEU A 827 -18.85 14.22 -2.24
CA LEU A 827 -19.78 13.12 -2.50
C LEU A 827 -20.98 13.13 -1.55
N ALA A 828 -20.75 13.35 -0.26
CA ALA A 828 -21.81 13.50 0.73
C ALA A 828 -22.74 14.67 0.41
N GLN A 829 -22.22 15.79 -0.09
CA GLN A 829 -23.02 16.92 -0.52
C GLN A 829 -23.96 16.56 -1.69
N ILE A 830 -23.47 15.83 -2.69
CA ILE A 830 -24.31 15.35 -3.81
C ILE A 830 -25.48 14.51 -3.30
N LEU A 831 -25.23 13.60 -2.35
CA LEU A 831 -26.27 12.72 -1.79
C LEU A 831 -27.25 13.48 -0.89
N SER A 832 -26.74 14.45 -0.12
CA SER A 832 -27.56 15.35 0.70
C SER A 832 -28.48 16.20 -0.17
N ASP A 833 -27.96 16.81 -1.24
CA ASP A 833 -28.75 17.64 -2.16
C ASP A 833 -29.83 16.83 -2.89
N PHE A 834 -29.51 15.60 -3.30
CA PHE A 834 -30.49 14.67 -3.88
C PHE A 834 -31.64 14.39 -2.90
N THR A 835 -31.31 14.07 -1.64
CA THR A 835 -32.30 13.73 -0.61
C THR A 835 -33.13 14.93 -0.20
N LYS A 836 -32.50 16.10 -0.04
CA LYS A 836 -33.15 17.38 0.21
C LYS A 836 -34.19 17.70 -0.86
N THR A 837 -33.84 17.51 -2.13
CA THR A 837 -34.74 17.74 -3.25
C THR A 837 -35.98 16.83 -3.16
N GLY A 838 -35.78 15.56 -2.87
CA GLY A 838 -36.87 14.60 -2.67
C GLY A 838 -37.79 14.96 -1.52
N LEU A 839 -37.22 15.24 -0.35
CA LEU A 839 -37.98 15.60 0.86
C LEU A 839 -38.68 16.96 0.73
N ALA A 840 -38.15 17.89 -0.07
CA ALA A 840 -38.84 19.13 -0.40
C ALA A 840 -40.09 18.91 -1.27
N GLN A 841 -40.06 17.92 -2.18
CA GLN A 841 -41.22 17.56 -3.01
C GLN A 841 -42.23 16.68 -2.25
N ASN A 842 -41.74 15.78 -1.40
CA ASN A 842 -42.55 14.89 -0.57
C ASN A 842 -41.92 14.76 0.83
N PRO A 843 -42.36 15.59 1.81
CA PRO A 843 -41.87 15.53 3.19
C PRO A 843 -42.14 14.22 3.93
N SER A 844 -43.00 13.36 3.36
CA SER A 844 -43.33 12.03 3.90
C SER A 844 -42.67 10.88 3.15
N ALA A 845 -41.76 11.16 2.20
CA ALA A 845 -41.04 10.13 1.48
C ALA A 845 -40.26 9.25 2.45
N ASN A 846 -40.34 7.93 2.26
CA ASN A 846 -39.55 6.97 3.03
C ASN A 846 -38.21 6.81 2.31
N VAL A 847 -37.14 7.37 2.86
CA VAL A 847 -35.79 7.29 2.27
C VAL A 847 -34.88 6.52 3.22
N VAL A 848 -34.12 5.58 2.66
CA VAL A 848 -33.07 4.83 3.36
C VAL A 848 -31.78 4.97 2.57
N MET A 849 -30.74 5.49 3.19
CA MET A 849 -29.40 5.58 2.62
C MET A 849 -28.48 4.65 3.40
N LEU A 850 -27.86 3.70 2.72
CA LEU A 850 -27.06 2.67 3.33
C LEU A 850 -25.80 2.39 2.53
N GLY A 851 -24.78 1.86 3.18
CA GLY A 851 -23.58 1.39 2.51
C GLY A 851 -22.31 1.67 3.29
N ASP A 852 -21.18 1.54 2.60
CA ASP A 852 -19.86 1.86 3.12
C ASP A 852 -19.54 3.33 2.83
N PHE A 853 -19.61 4.17 3.86
CA PHE A 853 -19.32 5.59 3.76
C PHE A 853 -17.83 5.89 3.85
N ASN A 854 -17.00 4.88 4.15
CA ASN A 854 -15.57 5.02 4.43
C ASN A 854 -15.27 6.13 5.46
N ASP A 855 -16.21 6.35 6.37
CA ASP A 855 -16.12 7.36 7.40
C ASP A 855 -16.98 7.03 8.61
N PHE A 856 -16.60 7.60 9.75
CA PHE A 856 -17.20 7.25 11.04
C PHE A 856 -18.51 7.99 11.27
N GLU A 857 -19.37 7.47 12.15
CA GLU A 857 -20.71 8.00 12.42
C GLU A 857 -20.70 9.43 12.98
N PHE A 858 -19.57 9.83 13.57
CA PHE A 858 -19.35 11.15 14.17
C PHE A 858 -18.60 12.14 13.27
N THR A 859 -18.20 11.78 12.04
CA THR A 859 -17.42 12.70 11.19
C THR A 859 -18.29 13.70 10.44
N GLN A 860 -17.65 14.73 9.87
CA GLN A 860 -18.33 15.74 9.06
C GLN A 860 -19.01 15.14 7.83
N THR A 861 -18.44 14.09 7.21
CA THR A 861 -19.06 13.37 6.09
C THR A 861 -20.48 12.91 6.42
N VAL A 862 -20.66 12.24 7.56
CA VAL A 862 -21.98 11.79 8.01
C VAL A 862 -22.85 12.98 8.43
N GLY A 863 -22.26 13.97 9.09
CA GLY A 863 -22.98 15.20 9.49
C GLY A 863 -23.57 15.99 8.31
N ILE A 864 -22.92 15.99 7.14
CA ILE A 864 -23.46 16.59 5.90
C ILE A 864 -24.74 15.86 5.48
N LEU A 865 -24.76 14.53 5.57
CA LEU A 865 -25.89 13.70 5.15
C LEU A 865 -27.10 13.82 6.09
N GLU A 866 -26.87 14.07 7.39
CA GLU A 866 -27.93 14.28 8.37
C GLU A 866 -28.61 15.67 8.27
N ALA A 867 -27.94 16.65 7.66
CA ALA A 867 -28.38 18.06 7.70
C ALA A 867 -29.76 18.33 7.07
N GLU A 868 -30.24 17.45 6.18
CA GLU A 868 -31.41 17.68 5.32
C GLU A 868 -32.56 16.71 5.62
N GLY A 869 -32.83 16.42 6.89
CA GLY A 869 -34.01 15.64 7.31
C GLY A 869 -33.79 14.13 7.32
N MET A 870 -32.53 13.70 7.30
CA MET A 870 -32.10 12.32 7.53
C MET A 870 -31.51 12.17 8.94
N ALA A 871 -31.52 10.96 9.47
CA ALA A 871 -30.91 10.63 10.76
C ALA A 871 -30.10 9.34 10.64
N ASN A 872 -28.86 9.33 11.13
CA ASN A 872 -28.03 8.14 11.14
C ASN A 872 -28.41 7.20 12.30
N LEU A 873 -28.81 5.98 11.98
CA LEU A 873 -29.21 4.99 12.98
C LEU A 873 -28.01 4.49 13.80
N VAL A 874 -26.80 4.46 13.23
CA VAL A 874 -25.58 4.10 13.99
C VAL A 874 -25.32 5.12 15.11
N SER A 875 -25.46 6.42 14.83
CA SER A 875 -25.32 7.50 15.81
C SER A 875 -26.36 7.44 16.94
N LEU A 876 -27.49 6.77 16.70
CA LEU A 876 -28.58 6.56 17.67
C LEU A 876 -28.51 5.21 18.40
N HIS A 877 -27.60 4.32 17.98
CA HIS A 877 -27.44 2.97 18.54
C HIS A 877 -26.53 2.96 19.76
N ASP A 878 -26.45 1.84 20.49
CA ASP A 878 -25.62 1.72 21.68
C ASP A 878 -24.13 1.94 21.36
N ALA A 879 -23.44 2.79 22.11
CA ALA A 879 -22.06 3.20 21.80
C ALA A 879 -21.06 2.03 21.76
N ALA A 880 -21.30 0.97 22.55
CA ALA A 880 -20.49 -0.24 22.53
C ALA A 880 -20.71 -1.09 21.27
N ASP A 881 -21.68 -0.75 20.43
CA ASP A 881 -22.09 -1.52 19.26
C ASP A 881 -21.75 -0.87 17.92
N ARG A 882 -21.28 0.39 17.96
CA ARG A 882 -21.07 1.22 16.77
C ARG A 882 -19.78 0.87 16.04
N PHE A 883 -19.75 -0.29 15.40
CA PHE A 883 -18.65 -0.67 14.51
C PHE A 883 -19.07 -1.69 13.47
N SER A 884 -18.40 -1.66 12.34
CA SER A 884 -18.54 -2.66 11.28
C SER A 884 -17.20 -3.15 10.75
N TYR A 885 -16.09 -2.52 11.13
CA TYR A 885 -14.76 -2.79 10.58
C TYR A 885 -13.70 -2.79 11.70
N PHE A 886 -12.60 -3.52 11.51
CA PHE A 886 -11.47 -3.54 12.45
C PHE A 886 -10.17 -3.13 11.77
N TYR A 887 -9.50 -2.11 12.30
CA TYR A 887 -8.27 -1.54 11.75
C TYR A 887 -7.36 -0.99 12.82
N ASN A 888 -6.09 -1.38 12.78
CA ASN A 888 -5.04 -0.94 13.72
C ASN A 888 -5.48 -1.00 15.19
N GLY A 889 -6.12 -2.11 15.58
CA GLY A 889 -6.61 -2.33 16.95
C GLY A 889 -7.94 -1.68 17.30
N ASN A 890 -8.48 -0.84 16.40
CA ASN A 890 -9.72 -0.13 16.60
C ASN A 890 -10.88 -0.80 15.84
N ASN A 891 -12.01 -0.93 16.52
CA ASN A 891 -13.31 -1.15 15.89
C ASN A 891 -13.87 0.20 15.39
N GLN A 892 -14.29 0.25 14.12
CA GLN A 892 -14.67 1.48 13.40
C GLN A 892 -16.01 1.29 12.68
N SER A 893 -16.83 2.33 12.59
CA SER A 893 -18.15 2.30 11.93
C SER A 893 -18.09 2.87 10.50
N LEU A 894 -17.54 2.12 9.56
CA LEU A 894 -17.48 2.57 8.15
C LEU A 894 -18.85 2.44 7.45
N ASP A 895 -19.63 1.44 7.85
CA ASP A 895 -20.97 1.19 7.33
C ASP A 895 -22.00 1.93 8.17
N ASN A 896 -22.91 2.63 7.51
CA ASN A 896 -23.98 3.39 8.17
C ASN A 896 -25.33 3.13 7.49
N ILE A 897 -26.42 3.34 8.23
CA ILE A 897 -27.80 3.39 7.68
C ILE A 897 -28.43 4.69 8.16
N LEU A 898 -28.74 5.59 7.24
CA LEU A 898 -29.51 6.80 7.49
C LEU A 898 -30.94 6.63 6.99
N VAL A 899 -31.91 7.14 7.74
CA VAL A 899 -33.32 7.12 7.36
C VAL A 899 -33.91 8.51 7.38
N SER A 900 -34.91 8.77 6.55
CA SER A 900 -35.70 9.99 6.65
C SER A 900 -36.37 10.09 8.02
N THR A 901 -36.34 11.29 8.62
CA THR A 901 -36.73 11.50 10.02
C THR A 901 -38.17 11.10 10.36
N ASN A 902 -39.07 11.02 9.38
CA ASN A 902 -40.43 10.50 9.54
C ASN A 902 -40.51 8.99 9.90
N LEU A 903 -39.39 8.27 9.81
CA LEU A 903 -39.27 6.85 10.14
C LEU A 903 -38.75 6.59 11.57
N LEU A 904 -38.29 7.61 12.30
CA LEU A 904 -37.61 7.45 13.60
C LEU A 904 -38.47 6.83 14.71
N ASP A 905 -39.79 6.89 14.62
CA ASP A 905 -40.70 6.27 15.61
C ASP A 905 -41.16 4.86 15.19
N ARG A 906 -40.67 4.35 14.05
CA ARG A 906 -41.20 3.16 13.37
C ARG A 906 -40.11 2.26 12.80
N TYR A 907 -38.96 2.16 13.49
CA TYR A 907 -37.87 1.29 13.09
C TYR A 907 -37.38 0.37 14.22
N ALA A 908 -36.73 -0.72 13.82
CA ALA A 908 -35.77 -1.46 14.64
C ALA A 908 -34.45 -1.55 13.85
N PHE A 909 -33.31 -1.48 14.53
CA PHE A 909 -31.98 -1.45 13.91
C PHE A 909 -31.02 -2.36 14.66
N ASP A 910 -30.12 -3.00 13.93
CA ASP A 910 -29.12 -3.92 14.46
C ASP A 910 -27.82 -3.87 13.65
N MET A 911 -26.69 -3.99 14.35
CA MET A 911 -25.35 -4.15 13.77
C MET A 911 -24.89 -5.56 14.11
N VAL A 912 -24.82 -6.44 13.11
CA VAL A 912 -24.71 -7.88 13.35
C VAL A 912 -23.26 -8.31 13.19
N HIS A 913 -22.53 -8.47 14.30
CA HIS A 913 -21.10 -8.73 14.22
C HIS A 913 -20.80 -10.20 13.96
N VAL A 914 -20.45 -10.47 12.71
CA VAL A 914 -20.12 -11.82 12.23
C VAL A 914 -18.76 -11.88 11.52
N ASN A 915 -18.11 -10.73 11.34
CA ASN A 915 -16.89 -10.57 10.56
C ASN A 915 -15.80 -9.81 11.30
N SER A 916 -16.03 -8.55 11.70
CA SER A 916 -14.93 -7.62 12.04
C SER A 916 -14.07 -8.06 13.22
N ALA A 917 -14.66 -8.79 14.17
CA ALA A 917 -13.98 -9.35 15.35
C ALA A 917 -13.29 -10.71 15.11
N PHE A 918 -13.45 -11.29 13.92
CA PHE A 918 -13.20 -12.71 13.65
C PHE A 918 -12.16 -12.94 12.53
N MET A 919 -11.63 -14.15 12.47
CA MET A 919 -10.81 -14.66 11.35
C MET A 919 -11.64 -15.63 10.50
N GLU A 920 -11.14 -16.03 9.33
CA GLU A 920 -11.83 -16.99 8.44
C GLU A 920 -12.14 -18.31 9.15
N GLU A 921 -11.24 -18.77 10.04
CA GLU A 921 -11.40 -19.98 10.86
C GLU A 921 -12.58 -19.89 11.82
N HIS A 922 -12.97 -18.69 12.21
CA HIS A 922 -14.13 -18.41 13.04
C HIS A 922 -15.41 -18.18 12.22
N GLY A 923 -15.31 -18.26 10.88
CA GLY A 923 -16.41 -18.03 9.96
C GLY A 923 -16.50 -16.60 9.45
N ARG A 924 -15.42 -15.81 9.44
CA ARG A 924 -15.43 -14.52 8.73
C ARG A 924 -15.56 -14.71 7.21
N ALA A 925 -16.38 -13.90 6.56
CA ALA A 925 -16.54 -13.87 5.10
C ALA A 925 -16.13 -12.54 4.44
N SER A 926 -16.18 -11.45 5.21
CA SER A 926 -15.85 -10.09 4.77
C SER A 926 -15.03 -9.42 5.85
N ASP A 927 -14.39 -8.30 5.58
CA ASP A 927 -13.86 -7.40 6.61
C ASP A 927 -14.89 -6.46 7.22
N HIS A 928 -16.10 -6.41 6.67
CA HIS A 928 -17.22 -5.60 7.16
C HIS A 928 -18.33 -6.45 7.81
N ASP A 929 -18.95 -5.95 8.87
CA ASP A 929 -20.18 -6.49 9.43
C ASP A 929 -21.43 -5.93 8.70
N PRO A 930 -22.48 -6.74 8.50
CA PRO A 930 -23.74 -6.26 7.96
C PRO A 930 -24.57 -5.44 8.96
N LEU A 931 -25.30 -4.47 8.43
CA LEU A 931 -26.29 -3.67 9.17
C LEU A 931 -27.70 -4.06 8.70
N LEU A 932 -28.68 -4.06 9.61
CA LEU A 932 -30.07 -4.39 9.32
C LEU A 932 -31.02 -3.35 9.92
N VAL A 933 -31.96 -2.87 9.12
CA VAL A 933 -33.10 -2.07 9.60
C VAL A 933 -34.42 -2.76 9.25
N GLN A 934 -35.38 -2.75 10.17
CA GLN A 934 -36.77 -3.09 9.92
C GLN A 934 -37.63 -1.84 10.05
N LEU A 935 -38.48 -1.58 9.08
CA LEU A 935 -39.35 -0.40 9.01
C LEU A 935 -40.82 -0.81 9.03
N ASP A 936 -41.61 -0.07 9.81
CA ASP A 936 -43.07 -0.07 9.73
C ASP A 936 -43.54 1.12 8.88
N LEU A 937 -44.00 0.84 7.67
CA LEU A 937 -44.44 1.85 6.71
C LEU A 937 -45.93 2.21 6.85
N THR A 938 -46.66 1.58 7.78
CA THR A 938 -48.08 1.88 7.97
C THR A 938 -48.24 3.34 8.38
N LYS A 939 -49.10 4.09 7.67
CA LYS A 939 -49.30 5.52 7.92
C LYS A 939 -49.83 5.73 9.34
N SER A 940 -49.10 6.52 10.14
CA SER A 940 -49.59 6.97 11.44
C SER A 940 -50.92 7.67 11.27
N VAL A 941 -52.00 7.12 11.83
CA VAL A 941 -53.26 7.84 11.98
C VAL A 941 -53.03 8.87 13.07
N THR A 942 -52.63 10.08 12.70
CA THR A 942 -52.63 11.20 13.64
C THR A 942 -54.09 11.51 13.97
N THR A 943 -54.61 10.94 15.06
CA THR A 943 -55.88 11.38 15.63
C THR A 943 -55.66 12.78 16.19
N THR A 944 -56.07 13.81 15.44
CA THR A 944 -56.23 15.15 15.99
C THR A 944 -57.20 15.05 17.16
N PRO A 945 -56.83 15.46 18.39
CA PRO A 945 -57.79 15.55 19.49
C PRO A 945 -58.88 16.52 19.05
N THR A 946 -60.08 16.01 18.83
CA THR A 946 -61.24 16.86 18.60
C THR A 946 -61.55 17.51 19.93
N GLU A 947 -61.26 18.80 20.08
CA GLU A 947 -61.74 19.57 21.23
C GLU A 947 -63.27 19.46 21.30
N PRO A 948 -63.86 19.26 22.48
CA PRO A 948 -65.31 19.25 22.62
C PRO A 948 -65.84 20.66 22.35
N ASN A 949 -66.63 20.78 21.29
CA ASN A 949 -67.38 21.99 20.98
C ASN A 949 -68.52 22.12 22.00
N THR A 950 -68.38 23.01 22.98
CA THR A 950 -69.47 23.51 23.82
C THR A 950 -69.49 25.04 23.82
N ASP A 951 -70.63 25.53 23.32
CA ASP A 951 -71.34 26.75 23.68
C ASP A 951 -71.11 28.08 22.93
N GLN A 952 -72.20 28.45 22.26
CA GLN A 952 -72.62 29.81 21.92
C GLN A 952 -73.53 30.36 23.07
N PRO A 953 -73.98 31.64 23.08
CA PRO A 953 -73.51 32.68 24.00
C PRO A 953 -74.60 33.23 24.94
N THR A 954 -74.24 33.73 26.13
CA THR A 954 -75.06 34.71 26.87
C THR A 954 -74.22 35.62 27.79
N ASP A 955 -74.10 36.87 27.36
CA ASP A 955 -74.34 38.14 28.08
C ASP A 955 -74.24 38.18 29.62
N THR A 956 -73.33 39.01 30.15
CA THR A 956 -73.61 40.07 31.16
C THR A 956 -72.32 40.81 31.56
N ALA A 957 -72.28 42.12 31.29
CA ALA A 957 -71.50 43.12 32.04
C ALA A 957 -72.45 43.86 33.02
N PRO A 958 -72.08 44.87 33.84
CA PRO A 958 -70.76 45.48 34.11
C PRO A 958 -70.48 45.80 35.62
N THR A 959 -69.26 46.27 35.99
CA THR A 959 -69.05 47.49 36.82
C THR A 959 -67.59 47.92 37.04
N ASN A 960 -67.32 49.17 36.61
CA ASN A 960 -66.42 50.26 37.02
C ASN A 960 -65.33 50.15 38.11
N THR A 961 -64.16 50.74 37.80
CA THR A 961 -63.51 51.98 38.35
C THR A 961 -61.98 51.90 38.03
N GLY A 962 -61.17 52.91 37.68
CA GLY A 962 -61.23 54.34 37.42
C GLY A 962 -59.78 54.89 37.34
N GLU A 963 -59.50 55.82 36.40
CA GLU A 963 -58.44 56.87 36.39
C GLU A 963 -56.92 56.46 36.39
N THR A 964 -55.91 57.15 35.80
CA THR A 964 -55.75 58.39 35.00
C THR A 964 -54.34 58.46 34.34
N ASN A 965 -54.23 59.26 33.27
CA ASN A 965 -53.10 60.13 32.82
C ASN A 965 -51.87 59.64 32.00
N LYS A 966 -51.92 60.02 30.70
CA LYS A 966 -51.04 60.93 29.91
C LYS A 966 -49.51 60.75 29.86
N GLY A 967 -48.97 60.77 28.62
CA GLY A 967 -47.67 61.37 28.31
C GLY A 967 -47.04 60.94 26.98
N GLN A 968 -46.97 61.85 26.01
CA GLN A 968 -46.57 61.69 24.59
C GLN A 968 -45.05 61.73 24.31
N ASN A 969 -44.69 61.24 23.09
CA ASN A 969 -43.74 61.76 22.06
C ASN A 969 -42.33 62.24 22.48
N GLY A 970 -41.25 62.12 21.69
CA GLY A 970 -41.07 61.71 20.30
C GLY A 970 -39.66 62.14 19.79
N LYS A 971 -39.22 61.44 18.73
CA LYS A 971 -38.25 61.77 17.64
C LYS A 971 -37.27 62.97 17.74
N ASN A 972 -36.01 62.74 17.36
CA ASN A 972 -35.27 63.30 16.19
C ASN A 972 -33.74 63.03 16.35
N GLN A 973 -33.03 62.39 15.41
CA GLN A 973 -32.52 62.79 14.08
C GLN A 973 -31.13 63.48 14.11
N THR A 974 -30.15 62.83 13.44
CA THR A 974 -29.05 63.31 12.55
C THR A 974 -28.05 64.36 13.10
N GLU A 975 -26.74 64.36 12.82
CA GLU A 975 -26.06 64.39 11.50
C GLU A 975 -24.51 64.41 11.69
N THR A 976 -23.75 63.83 10.71
CA THR A 976 -22.42 64.23 10.13
C THR A 976 -21.17 64.52 11.02
N GLU A 977 -19.90 64.37 10.63
CA GLU A 977 -19.18 64.30 9.34
C GLU A 977 -17.69 63.85 9.51
N LYS A 978 -17.13 63.23 8.45
CA LYS A 978 -15.78 63.31 7.84
C LYS A 978 -14.44 62.99 8.54
N GLU A 979 -13.84 61.93 7.99
CA GLU A 979 -12.51 61.81 7.33
C GLU A 979 -11.24 62.48 7.87
N THR A 980 -10.20 61.65 8.07
CA THR A 980 -8.91 61.83 7.36
C THR A 980 -8.14 60.50 7.28
N LYS A 981 -7.58 60.22 6.09
CA LYS A 981 -6.71 59.08 5.73
C LYS A 981 -5.24 59.49 5.79
N GLU A 982 -4.38 58.52 6.11
CA GLU A 982 -3.06 58.16 5.50
C GLU A 982 -2.26 57.37 6.55
N SER A 983 -1.40 56.39 6.28
CA SER A 983 -1.10 55.48 5.18
C SER A 983 0.05 54.60 5.71
N ALA A 984 0.12 53.33 5.24
CA ALA A 984 1.27 52.41 5.22
C ALA A 984 1.16 51.11 6.08
N THR A 985 0.77 50.02 5.39
CA THR A 985 1.47 48.69 5.25
C THR A 985 2.26 48.12 6.45
N VAL A 986 2.24 46.82 6.84
CA VAL A 986 1.83 45.53 6.22
C VAL A 986 1.88 44.41 7.30
N SER A 987 1.07 43.34 7.09
CA SER A 987 1.13 41.94 7.63
C SER A 987 1.03 41.69 9.14
N SER A 988 0.41 40.62 9.67
CA SER A 988 -0.53 39.58 9.24
C SER A 988 -0.84 38.71 10.49
N GLU A 989 -1.98 38.01 10.47
CA GLU A 989 -2.35 36.85 11.33
C GLU A 989 -2.77 37.09 12.79
N THR A 990 -4.07 36.85 13.07
CA THR A 990 -4.52 35.89 14.11
C THR A 990 -5.99 35.49 13.85
N ASN A 991 -6.23 34.18 13.91
CA ASN A 991 -7.48 33.44 13.73
C ASN A 991 -8.41 33.59 14.96
N PRO A 992 -9.76 33.67 14.85
CA PRO A 992 -10.65 33.58 16.01
C PRO A 992 -11.29 32.18 16.17
N ALA A 993 -11.33 31.72 17.42
CA ALA A 993 -11.90 30.45 17.88
C ALA A 993 -13.43 30.30 17.65
N PRO A 994 -13.96 29.07 17.52
CA PRO A 994 -15.36 28.84 17.22
C PRO A 994 -16.29 28.89 18.44
N ILE A 995 -17.49 29.41 18.20
CA ILE A 995 -18.58 29.66 19.15
C ILE A 995 -19.36 28.36 19.40
N LYS A 996 -19.46 27.95 20.68
CA LYS A 996 -20.32 26.84 21.14
C LYS A 996 -21.80 27.26 21.08
N THR A 997 -22.64 26.48 20.38
CA THR A 997 -24.10 26.55 20.51
C THR A 997 -24.64 25.28 21.18
N SER A 998 -25.47 25.45 22.19
CA SER A 998 -26.05 24.39 23.02
C SER A 998 -27.26 23.73 22.34
N ARG A 999 -27.19 22.44 22.02
CA ARG A 999 -28.36 21.61 21.64
C ARG A 999 -28.93 20.89 22.87
N LYS A 1000 -30.25 21.01 23.07
CA LYS A 1000 -31.01 20.25 24.09
C LYS A 1000 -31.08 18.77 23.68
N LYS A 1001 -30.62 17.88 24.56
CA LYS A 1001 -30.75 16.41 24.45
C LYS A 1001 -32.22 15.99 24.57
N ILE A 1002 -32.69 15.17 23.63
CA ILE A 1002 -33.85 14.30 23.79
C ILE A 1002 -33.28 12.92 24.20
N LEU A 1003 -33.76 12.38 25.33
CA LEU A 1003 -33.34 11.10 25.88
C LEU A 1003 -34.16 9.96 25.23
N PRO A 1004 -33.55 8.83 24.84
CA PRO A 1004 -34.29 7.65 24.40
C PRO A 1004 -34.95 6.92 25.59
N ARG A 1005 -36.17 6.41 25.37
CA ARG A 1005 -36.88 5.52 26.31
C ARG A 1005 -36.39 4.09 26.09
N THR A 1006 -35.78 3.50 27.10
CA THR A 1006 -35.52 2.05 27.15
C THR A 1006 -36.79 1.32 27.57
N GLY A 1007 -37.13 0.25 26.87
CA GLY A 1007 -38.11 -0.73 27.28
C GLY A 1007 -37.40 -2.02 27.64
N GLN A 1008 -37.43 -2.42 28.92
CA GLN A 1008 -37.39 -3.82 29.34
C GLN A 1008 -37.82 -3.91 30.80
N GLU A 1009 -38.99 -4.51 31.04
CA GLU A 1009 -39.35 -5.00 32.37
C GLU A 1009 -38.64 -6.32 32.62
N ALA A 1010 -37.88 -6.39 33.72
CA ALA A 1010 -37.52 -7.65 34.36
C ALA A 1010 -37.59 -7.45 35.88
N SER A 1011 -38.44 -8.27 36.52
CA SER A 1011 -38.79 -8.18 37.94
C SER A 1011 -37.61 -8.56 38.85
N PHE A 1012 -37.30 -7.69 39.81
CA PHE A 1012 -36.34 -7.93 40.88
C PHE A 1012 -36.95 -8.79 42.00
N VAL A 1013 -36.25 -9.85 42.41
CA VAL A 1013 -36.39 -10.44 43.75
C VAL A 1013 -35.16 -10.05 44.56
N LEU A 1014 -35.38 -9.20 45.56
CA LEU A 1014 -34.43 -8.77 46.58
C LEU A 1014 -34.29 -9.83 47.67
N ILE A 1015 -33.05 -10.26 47.96
CA ILE A 1015 -32.64 -10.62 49.32
C ILE A 1015 -31.33 -9.91 49.62
N SER A 1016 -31.32 -9.27 50.77
CA SER A 1016 -30.39 -8.26 51.22
C SER A 1016 -29.45 -8.76 52.32
N LEU A 1017 -28.37 -7.99 52.48
CA LEU A 1017 -27.77 -7.52 53.74
C LEU A 1017 -26.41 -8.10 54.22
N GLY A 1018 -25.41 -7.21 54.16
CA GLY A 1018 -24.56 -6.79 55.29
C GLY A 1018 -23.21 -7.50 55.45
N LEU A 1019 -22.13 -6.91 55.95
CA LEU A 1019 -21.77 -5.56 56.42
C LEU A 1019 -20.31 -5.67 56.94
N LEU A 1020 -19.45 -4.67 56.68
CA LEU A 1020 -18.35 -4.15 57.55
C LEU A 1020 -17.20 -5.12 57.99
N THR A 1021 -15.89 -4.82 58.13
CA THR A 1021 -15.10 -3.58 58.34
C THR A 1021 -13.58 -3.90 58.24
N LEU A 1022 -12.81 -2.99 57.65
CA LEU A 1022 -11.51 -2.39 58.05
C LEU A 1022 -10.53 -3.10 59.03
N ALA A 1023 -9.23 -3.23 58.67
CA ALA A 1023 -8.11 -2.47 59.30
C ALA A 1023 -6.69 -2.99 58.91
N LEU A 1024 -5.78 -2.02 58.77
CA LEU A 1024 -4.36 -2.10 58.39
C LEU A 1024 -3.40 -2.57 59.53
N ASN A 1025 -2.29 -3.19 59.10
CA ASN A 1025 -0.90 -3.13 59.59
C ASN A 1025 -0.52 -3.53 61.04
N LEU A 1026 0.39 -4.51 61.18
CA LEU A 1026 1.81 -4.35 61.59
C LEU A 1026 2.47 -5.71 61.98
N PHE A 1027 3.57 -6.01 61.28
CA PHE A 1027 4.83 -6.60 61.76
C PHE A 1027 5.02 -8.09 62.15
N LYS A 1028 5.92 -8.69 61.35
CA LYS A 1028 7.13 -9.49 61.70
C LYS A 1028 7.03 -10.99 62.05
N LYS A 1029 7.76 -11.72 61.19
CA LYS A 1029 8.84 -12.70 61.46
C LYS A 1029 8.49 -14.20 61.61
N CYS A 1030 9.28 -14.96 60.83
CA CYS A 1030 9.66 -16.38 60.95
C CYS A 1030 8.55 -17.39 60.58
N ASN A 1031 8.82 -18.49 59.88
CA ASN A 1031 10.09 -19.21 59.71
C ASN A 1031 10.08 -20.08 58.43
N ARG A 1032 11.29 -20.36 57.97
CA ARG A 1032 11.74 -21.23 56.86
C ARG A 1032 11.05 -22.61 56.76
N SER A 1033 10.82 -23.05 55.53
CA SER A 1033 11.56 -24.13 54.87
C SER A 1033 11.45 -23.99 53.36
#